data_AF-A0A0W0DE89-F1
#
_entry.id   AF-A0A0W0DE89-F1
#
_cell.length_a   1.000
_cell.length_b   1.000
_cell.length_c   1.000
_cell.angle_alpha   90.00
_cell.angle_beta   90.00
_cell.angle_gamma   90.00
#
_symmetry.space_group_name_H-M   'P 1'
#
loop_
_entity.id
_entity.type
_entity.pdbx_description
1 polymer ?
#
loop_
_entity_poly.entity_id
_entity_poly.type
_entity_poly.pdbx_seq_one_letter_code
_entity_poly.pdbx_strand_id
1 'polypeptide(L)'
;MPEAKRQDAQPGETASSVLIKGPQGIPFVPIDAYKQHGIINTKICYTDKIIGALVIPAQFAAMCQPLIKEYLNSDSFLNEISEGLLAESLIDQMDKRAFIPNIHPFIIQLLTLVLCKNRLLFQLRVLSFLCSCWTLTMLYFITRKLNINKLISVSVLSIYMSLDIVQESAISNLTDNIQLASIMTLFFLWESYKYNVQNKITCSRMLFVSIPAIILVGTKYLGSTMSWLFFVLIVVYHLWQNILPDVKNFKYLKNFFGLFKLLLISMTFIPFGVLTCSYLLQDYSMIYLYDNSNYHVRSFMPIEYKKLVPTFDNYNSDEIIFKKSTVRIRHVESLGGYLSTLPNVNYLSGSFEQIAFLSQFEDSELNNWIIEPNTEAQNNKEVRSGSRIRLRNVVTGKLLRASSSRPPMSDQEYNSEVSLTGSANFSGDADETWLIDQKYVIGKAIPFNKMGLPPSENINALINTNSVFTLRNDGHGCMLLSHDTDLPDDWDSMSSFKPEFHRQELTCNTTPTKKLTYFMFESVVDQTNDTASRAPLTIHDKLKEVFKLIPSMLKTNYKFNYYIRNSQFLKGRREEDDEIDMQYNLQKFQNRVPLEKWATWRPVSLITKKPSSVYIVSIIVLVLYVLFEITNLLISWNPLSFDTPSLMVHKRLLGKISDEWMLQRMMSDDFLLECFLGWITHYYIFTRTPHQNLDIVLYLPSLLFNLLFAITIFDTLTKSNKMWFGLLPIYIALAI
;
A
#
# COMPACT_ATOMS: atom_id res chain seq x y z
N MET A 1 2.53 -15.54 75.28
CA MET A 1 3.98 -15.60 75.54
C MET A 1 4.40 -17.07 75.44
N PRO A 2 5.58 -17.44 74.92
CA PRO A 2 6.52 -16.69 74.08
C PRO A 2 6.99 -17.45 72.81
N GLU A 3 7.62 -16.69 71.90
CA GLU A 3 8.76 -17.04 71.03
C GLU A 3 8.88 -18.42 70.36
N ALA A 4 8.74 -18.44 69.03
CA ALA A 4 9.42 -19.43 68.18
C ALA A 4 10.47 -18.72 67.30
N LYS A 5 11.72 -19.07 67.58
CA LYS A 5 12.97 -18.57 67.01
C LYS A 5 13.08 -18.74 65.50
N ARG A 6 13.83 -17.82 64.88
CA ARG A 6 14.59 -18.00 63.63
C ARG A 6 15.16 -19.42 63.57
N GLN A 7 14.80 -20.17 62.53
CA GLN A 7 15.63 -21.25 62.02
C GLN A 7 16.41 -20.71 60.83
N ASP A 8 17.73 -20.77 60.98
CA ASP A 8 18.73 -20.48 59.98
C ASP A 8 18.50 -21.37 58.75
N ALA A 9 18.36 -20.73 57.59
CA ALA A 9 18.35 -21.41 56.31
C ALA A 9 19.76 -21.97 56.04
N GLN A 10 19.86 -23.30 56.00
CA GLN A 10 21.06 -23.99 55.54
C GLN A 10 21.37 -23.60 54.08
N PRO A 11 22.62 -23.26 53.75
CA PRO A 11 23.06 -23.06 52.38
C PRO A 11 23.45 -24.41 51.78
N GLY A 12 22.55 -25.05 51.03
CA GLY A 12 22.85 -26.36 50.47
C GLY A 12 21.73 -26.99 49.66
N GLU A 13 21.30 -26.34 48.57
CA GLU A 13 20.57 -27.02 47.47
C GLU A 13 20.73 -26.18 46.18
N THR A 14 21.94 -26.21 45.61
CA THR A 14 22.27 -25.58 44.32
C THR A 14 22.24 -26.62 43.20
N ALA A 15 21.08 -26.75 42.57
CA ALA A 15 20.93 -27.17 41.17
C ALA A 15 19.55 -26.70 40.68
N SER A 16 19.44 -25.40 40.39
CA SER A 16 18.23 -24.76 39.90
C SER A 16 17.83 -25.35 38.55
N SER A 17 16.73 -26.09 38.49
CA SER A 17 16.11 -26.49 37.22
C SER A 17 15.74 -25.24 36.41
N VAL A 18 16.05 -25.21 35.11
CA VAL A 18 15.69 -24.11 34.18
C VAL A 18 14.19 -23.79 34.17
N LEU A 19 13.35 -24.79 34.45
CA LEU A 19 11.91 -24.65 34.54
C LEU A 19 11.50 -24.35 35.99
N ILE A 20 10.69 -23.31 36.15
CA ILE A 20 10.11 -22.90 37.43
C ILE A 20 8.63 -23.26 37.42
N LYS A 21 8.11 -23.87 38.50
CA LYS A 21 6.67 -24.12 38.65
C LYS A 21 5.92 -22.86 39.06
N GLY A 22 4.84 -22.54 38.34
CA GLY A 22 3.88 -21.50 38.68
C GLY A 22 2.92 -21.90 39.80
N PRO A 23 2.03 -21.00 40.24
CA PRO A 23 1.08 -21.26 41.33
C PRO A 23 0.09 -22.39 41.03
N GLN A 24 -0.21 -22.66 39.76
CA GLN A 24 -1.03 -23.78 39.31
C GLN A 24 -0.21 -25.05 38.99
N GLY A 25 1.07 -25.09 39.35
CA GLY A 25 1.96 -26.24 39.10
C GLY A 25 2.53 -26.35 37.69
N ILE A 26 2.04 -25.53 36.74
CA ILE A 26 2.52 -25.47 35.35
C ILE A 26 3.96 -24.92 35.31
N PRO A 27 4.92 -25.64 34.70
CA PRO A 27 6.29 -25.14 34.55
C PRO A 27 6.37 -24.03 33.49
N PHE A 28 7.14 -22.99 33.77
CA PHE A 28 7.46 -21.91 32.84
C PHE A 28 8.96 -21.58 32.87
N VAL A 29 9.47 -20.98 31.79
CA VAL A 29 10.85 -20.48 31.70
C VAL A 29 10.87 -19.01 32.16
N PRO A 30 11.64 -18.65 33.20
CA PRO A 30 11.75 -17.25 33.60
C PRO A 30 12.52 -16.45 32.55
N ILE A 31 12.15 -15.19 32.34
CA ILE A 31 12.71 -14.35 31.28
C ILE A 31 14.24 -14.16 31.40
N ASP A 32 14.78 -14.28 32.62
CA ASP A 32 16.20 -14.14 32.92
C ASP A 32 17.03 -15.39 32.65
N ALA A 33 16.40 -16.55 32.41
CA ALA A 33 17.08 -17.83 32.23
C ALA A 33 18.11 -17.76 31.09
N TYR A 34 17.74 -17.15 29.96
CA TYR A 34 18.60 -17.03 28.79
C TYR A 34 19.86 -16.20 29.05
N LYS A 35 19.77 -15.19 29.92
CA LYS A 35 20.89 -14.32 30.29
C LYS A 35 21.78 -14.97 31.35
N GLN A 36 21.17 -15.66 32.33
CA GLN A 36 21.89 -16.38 33.38
C GLN A 36 22.75 -17.52 32.82
N HIS A 37 22.27 -18.21 31.79
CA HIS A 37 23.00 -19.31 31.13
C HIS A 37 23.90 -18.85 29.98
N GLY A 38 24.09 -17.55 29.76
CA GLY A 38 25.05 -17.02 28.77
C GLY A 38 24.74 -17.33 27.30
N ILE A 39 23.51 -17.75 26.99
CA ILE A 39 23.11 -18.20 25.63
C ILE A 39 23.00 -17.01 24.67
N ILE A 40 22.66 -15.82 25.19
CA ILE A 40 22.49 -14.60 24.41
C ILE A 40 23.80 -13.85 24.27
N ASN A 41 24.18 -13.56 23.03
CA ASN A 41 25.32 -12.68 22.76
C ASN A 41 24.90 -11.20 22.84
N THR A 42 25.08 -10.60 24.02
CA THR A 42 24.67 -9.21 24.26
C THR A 42 25.49 -8.20 23.46
N LYS A 43 26.74 -8.52 23.09
CA LYS A 43 27.65 -7.66 22.32
C LYS A 43 28.13 -8.35 21.04
N ILE A 44 28.13 -7.60 19.95
CA ILE A 44 28.74 -8.03 18.68
C ILE A 44 30.26 -7.95 18.82
N CYS A 45 30.97 -9.03 18.48
CA CYS A 45 32.43 -9.11 18.57
C CYS A 45 33.09 -8.13 17.58
N TYR A 46 34.32 -7.68 17.86
CA TYR A 46 35.07 -6.80 16.94
C TYR A 46 35.28 -7.45 15.57
N THR A 47 35.54 -8.76 15.54
CA THR A 47 35.66 -9.54 14.29
C THR A 47 34.36 -9.52 13.46
N ASP A 48 33.21 -9.58 14.13
CA ASP A 48 31.91 -9.51 13.46
C ASP A 48 31.64 -8.12 12.88
N LYS A 49 32.12 -7.06 13.53
CA LYS A 49 32.04 -5.69 12.98
C LYS A 49 32.90 -5.52 11.73
N ILE A 50 34.09 -6.12 11.69
CA ILE A 50 34.96 -6.11 10.50
C ILE A 50 34.26 -6.84 9.34
N ILE A 51 33.71 -8.04 9.59
CA ILE A 51 32.99 -8.79 8.55
C ILE A 51 31.80 -8.00 8.03
N GLY A 52 31.03 -7.35 8.91
CA GLY A 52 29.95 -6.45 8.51
C GLY A 52 30.43 -5.28 7.65
N ALA A 53 31.58 -4.68 7.96
CA ALA A 53 32.15 -3.60 7.14
C ALA A 53 32.66 -4.09 5.77
N LEU A 54 33.13 -5.34 5.67
CA LEU A 54 33.57 -5.96 4.42
C LEU A 54 32.43 -6.32 3.46
N VAL A 55 31.16 -6.25 3.90
CA VAL A 55 29.99 -6.48 3.04
C VAL A 55 29.94 -5.47 1.89
N ILE A 56 30.24 -4.20 2.14
CA ILE A 56 30.18 -3.13 1.12
C ILE A 56 31.16 -3.40 -0.05
N PRO A 57 32.48 -3.60 0.18
CA PRO A 57 33.39 -3.92 -0.91
C PRO A 57 33.09 -5.28 -1.55
N ALA A 58 32.57 -6.25 -0.80
CA ALA A 58 32.18 -7.55 -1.35
C ALA A 58 31.00 -7.44 -2.33
N GLN A 59 29.95 -6.71 -1.96
CA GLN A 59 28.81 -6.48 -2.84
C GLN A 59 29.21 -5.63 -4.05
N PHE A 60 30.04 -4.60 -3.86
CA PHE A 60 30.58 -3.81 -4.96
C PHE A 60 31.36 -4.68 -5.95
N ALA A 61 32.25 -5.55 -5.45
CA ALA A 61 33.04 -6.47 -6.28
C ALA A 61 32.15 -7.50 -7.02
N ALA A 62 31.11 -8.01 -6.37
CA ALA A 62 30.14 -8.91 -7.00
C ALA A 62 29.39 -8.23 -8.17
N MET A 63 29.18 -6.92 -8.10
CA MET A 63 28.48 -6.15 -9.13
C MET A 63 29.40 -5.55 -10.22
N CYS A 64 30.72 -5.56 -10.03
CA CYS A 64 31.70 -4.97 -10.97
C CYS A 64 31.84 -5.69 -12.33
N GLN A 65 31.06 -6.74 -12.65
CA GLN A 65 31.41 -7.61 -13.78
C GLN A 65 31.02 -7.13 -15.20
N PRO A 66 29.84 -6.56 -15.50
CA PRO A 66 29.79 -5.52 -16.57
C PRO A 66 28.66 -4.46 -16.41
N LEU A 67 27.69 -4.70 -15.52
CA LEU A 67 26.43 -3.93 -15.43
C LEU A 67 26.63 -2.47 -15.03
N ILE A 68 27.56 -2.17 -14.13
CA ILE A 68 27.77 -0.81 -13.62
C ILE A 68 28.30 0.14 -14.72
N LYS A 69 29.12 -0.33 -15.67
CA LYS A 69 29.80 0.55 -16.63
C LYS A 69 28.91 0.97 -17.81
N GLU A 70 27.97 0.12 -18.19
CA GLU A 70 26.98 0.37 -19.25
C GLU A 70 25.76 1.11 -18.69
N TYR A 71 25.34 0.77 -17.47
CA TYR A 71 24.14 1.31 -16.82
C TYR A 71 24.32 2.69 -16.16
N LEU A 72 25.52 3.02 -15.67
CA LEU A 72 25.82 4.37 -15.15
C LEU A 72 25.95 5.43 -16.25
N ASN A 73 26.13 5.01 -17.51
CA ASN A 73 26.31 5.91 -18.65
C ASN A 73 25.08 5.99 -19.57
N SER A 74 24.09 5.11 -19.43
CA SER A 74 22.87 5.15 -20.22
C SER A 74 21.84 6.10 -19.59
N ASP A 75 21.78 7.34 -20.07
CA ASP A 75 20.66 8.26 -19.82
C ASP A 75 19.35 7.77 -20.47
N SER A 76 19.40 6.71 -21.28
CA SER A 76 18.31 6.22 -22.15
C SER A 76 17.38 5.17 -21.53
N PHE A 77 17.58 4.74 -20.28
CA PHE A 77 16.74 3.72 -19.65
C PHE A 77 15.70 4.35 -18.71
N LEU A 78 14.79 5.15 -19.27
CA LEU A 78 13.58 5.65 -18.61
C LEU A 78 12.46 4.58 -18.54
N ASN A 79 12.69 3.38 -19.08
CA ASN A 79 11.65 2.38 -19.32
C ASN A 79 11.50 1.30 -18.22
N GLU A 80 12.24 1.38 -17.10
CA GLU A 80 11.79 0.67 -15.91
C GLU A 80 10.73 1.51 -15.19
N ILE A 81 9.48 1.12 -15.44
CA ILE A 81 8.24 1.78 -15.03
C ILE A 81 8.30 2.26 -13.56
N SER A 82 8.93 1.51 -12.64
CA SER A 82 9.00 1.88 -11.23
C SER A 82 10.01 2.98 -10.89
N GLU A 83 11.20 3.02 -11.50
CA GLU A 83 12.25 4.02 -11.22
C GLU A 83 11.85 5.37 -11.85
N GLY A 84 11.32 5.33 -13.08
CA GLY A 84 10.80 6.52 -13.78
C GLY A 84 9.65 7.19 -13.03
N LEU A 85 8.70 6.40 -12.54
CA LEU A 85 7.55 6.89 -11.76
C LEU A 85 7.96 7.58 -10.44
N LEU A 86 8.97 7.06 -9.74
CA LEU A 86 9.49 7.71 -8.54
C LEU A 86 10.23 9.01 -8.90
N ALA A 87 11.09 8.96 -9.92
CA ALA A 87 11.84 10.12 -10.38
C ALA A 87 10.90 11.27 -10.81
N GLU A 88 9.82 10.96 -11.53
CA GLU A 88 8.79 11.92 -11.92
C GLU A 88 8.18 12.63 -10.70
N SER A 89 7.76 11.86 -9.68
CA SER A 89 7.19 12.44 -8.46
C SER A 89 8.19 13.31 -7.67
N LEU A 90 9.48 12.96 -7.69
CA LEU A 90 10.54 13.76 -7.07
C LEU A 90 10.78 15.06 -7.83
N ILE A 91 10.80 14.99 -9.17
CA ILE A 91 10.95 16.15 -10.04
C ILE A 91 9.77 17.09 -9.87
N ASP A 92 8.53 16.58 -9.87
CA ASP A 92 7.33 17.40 -9.66
C ASP A 92 7.34 18.08 -8.30
N GLN A 93 7.78 17.39 -7.26
CA GLN A 93 7.92 17.99 -5.94
C GLN A 93 9.01 19.07 -5.90
N MET A 94 10.16 18.85 -6.55
CA MET A 94 11.24 19.84 -6.66
C MET A 94 10.84 21.07 -7.47
N ASP A 95 10.08 20.87 -8.55
CA ASP A 95 9.58 21.91 -9.44
C ASP A 95 8.30 22.56 -8.91
N LYS A 96 7.81 22.12 -7.74
CA LYS A 96 6.57 22.60 -7.11
C LYS A 96 5.37 22.50 -8.05
N ARG A 97 5.26 21.40 -8.80
CA ARG A 97 4.10 21.09 -9.64
C ARG A 97 3.15 20.19 -8.87
N ALA A 98 1.85 20.37 -9.08
CA ALA A 98 0.86 19.48 -8.52
C ALA A 98 0.97 18.08 -9.15
N PHE A 99 1.06 17.02 -8.34
CA PHE A 99 1.10 15.62 -8.79
C PHE A 99 0.30 14.68 -7.87
N ILE A 100 -0.05 13.49 -8.38
CA ILE A 100 -0.68 12.42 -7.59
C ILE A 100 0.42 11.46 -7.12
N PRO A 101 0.69 11.35 -5.82
CA PRO A 101 1.85 10.62 -5.31
C PRO A 101 1.69 9.10 -5.43
N ASN A 102 2.68 8.43 -6.01
CA ASN A 102 2.63 6.99 -6.32
C ASN A 102 2.86 6.13 -5.08
N ILE A 103 3.57 6.72 -4.13
CA ILE A 103 3.97 6.16 -2.85
C ILE A 103 3.56 7.13 -1.75
N HIS A 104 3.89 6.82 -0.50
CA HIS A 104 3.61 7.73 0.61
C HIS A 104 4.43 9.04 0.43
N PRO A 105 3.81 10.23 0.64
CA PRO A 105 4.52 11.51 0.49
C PRO A 105 5.75 11.65 1.39
N PHE A 106 5.78 10.95 2.53
CA PHE A 106 6.89 11.01 3.50
C PHE A 106 8.23 10.69 2.85
N ILE A 107 8.33 9.61 2.08
CA ILE A 107 9.60 9.23 1.47
C ILE A 107 9.99 10.20 0.34
N ILE A 108 9.01 10.73 -0.40
CA ILE A 108 9.27 11.73 -1.46
C ILE A 108 9.83 13.00 -0.81
N GLN A 109 9.19 13.50 0.25
CA GLN A 109 9.68 14.62 1.07
C GLN A 109 11.08 14.35 1.64
N LEU A 110 11.31 13.19 2.25
CA LEU A 110 12.63 12.84 2.79
C LEU A 110 13.71 12.80 1.69
N LEU A 111 13.42 12.21 0.54
CA LEU A 111 14.36 12.10 -0.58
C LEU A 111 14.62 13.46 -1.22
N THR A 112 13.61 14.33 -1.38
CA THR A 112 13.83 15.69 -1.91
C THR A 112 14.71 16.58 -1.04
N LEU A 113 14.83 16.28 0.27
CA LEU A 113 15.74 16.99 1.16
C LEU A 113 17.21 16.55 0.97
N VAL A 114 17.44 15.33 0.49
CA VAL A 114 18.77 14.72 0.37
C VAL A 114 19.30 14.77 -1.06
N LEU A 115 18.41 14.61 -2.04
CA LEU A 115 18.74 14.47 -3.45
C LEU A 115 18.72 15.83 -4.17
N CYS A 116 19.50 15.91 -5.25
CA CYS A 116 19.54 17.06 -6.14
C CYS A 116 18.95 16.69 -7.51
N LYS A 117 18.34 17.68 -8.19
CA LYS A 117 17.77 17.49 -9.54
C LYS A 117 18.82 17.05 -10.56
N ASN A 118 20.05 17.57 -10.43
CA ASN A 118 21.14 17.22 -11.34
C ASN A 118 21.63 15.79 -11.06
N ARG A 119 21.61 14.93 -12.09
CA ARG A 119 21.93 13.49 -11.99
C ARG A 119 21.07 12.74 -10.95
N LEU A 120 19.79 13.09 -10.83
CA LEU A 120 18.87 12.47 -9.88
C LEU A 120 18.88 10.92 -9.97
N LEU A 121 18.80 10.39 -11.19
CA LEU A 121 18.78 8.94 -11.43
C LEU A 121 20.03 8.24 -10.89
N PHE A 122 21.22 8.82 -11.13
CA PHE A 122 22.47 8.32 -10.57
C PHE A 122 22.44 8.30 -9.04
N GLN A 123 21.94 9.36 -8.40
CA GLN A 123 21.87 9.43 -6.94
C GLN A 123 20.87 8.42 -6.35
N LEU A 124 19.74 8.18 -7.01
CA LEU A 124 18.77 7.15 -6.61
C LEU A 124 19.38 5.75 -6.64
N ARG A 125 20.15 5.42 -7.68
CA ARG A 125 20.85 4.14 -7.83
C ARG A 125 21.93 3.93 -6.77
N VAL A 126 22.72 4.98 -6.48
CA VAL A 126 23.71 4.93 -5.40
C VAL A 126 23.03 4.69 -4.05
N LEU A 127 21.92 5.39 -3.77
CA LEU A 127 21.18 5.19 -2.52
C LEU A 127 20.58 3.77 -2.43
N SER A 128 20.06 3.26 -3.54
CA SER A 128 19.53 1.90 -3.65
C SER A 128 20.58 0.85 -3.29
N PHE A 129 21.77 0.98 -3.88
CA PHE A 129 22.92 0.14 -3.58
C PHE A 129 23.32 0.19 -2.11
N LEU A 130 23.36 1.38 -1.51
CA LEU A 130 23.69 1.55 -0.09
C LEU A 130 22.64 0.90 0.83
N CYS A 131 21.36 1.01 0.50
CA CYS A 131 20.28 0.32 1.22
C CYS A 131 20.40 -1.21 1.10
N SER A 132 20.79 -1.73 -0.05
CA SER A 132 21.06 -3.16 -0.22
C SER A 132 22.25 -3.62 0.64
N CYS A 133 23.36 -2.87 0.65
CA CYS A 133 24.52 -3.16 1.50
C CYS A 133 24.14 -3.17 3.00
N TRP A 134 23.30 -2.22 3.40
CA TRP A 134 22.79 -2.13 4.76
C TRP A 134 21.94 -3.35 5.13
N THR A 135 21.08 -3.80 4.23
CA THR A 135 20.26 -5.01 4.40
C THR A 135 21.11 -6.24 4.67
N LEU A 136 22.16 -6.47 3.87
CA LEU A 136 23.11 -7.57 4.05
C LEU A 136 23.86 -7.47 5.39
N THR A 137 24.25 -6.25 5.78
CA THR A 137 24.94 -6.02 7.07
C THR A 137 24.03 -6.37 8.24
N MET A 138 22.77 -5.96 8.20
CA MET A 138 21.78 -6.31 9.22
C MET A 138 21.49 -7.81 9.23
N LEU A 139 21.37 -8.44 8.05
CA LEU A 139 21.20 -9.88 7.92
C LEU A 139 22.30 -10.66 8.64
N TYR A 140 23.57 -10.27 8.44
CA TYR A 140 24.70 -10.84 9.18
C TYR A 140 24.52 -10.66 10.69
N PHE A 141 24.26 -9.45 11.16
CA PHE A 141 24.14 -9.18 12.59
C PHE A 141 22.98 -9.90 13.27
N ILE A 142 21.86 -10.12 12.56
CA ILE A 142 20.75 -10.95 13.05
C ILE A 142 21.24 -12.38 13.31
N THR A 143 21.91 -13.01 12.35
CA THR A 143 22.44 -14.38 12.56
C THR A 143 23.46 -14.44 13.70
N ARG A 144 24.28 -13.38 13.90
CA ARG A 144 25.20 -13.29 15.04
C ARG A 144 24.47 -13.17 16.37
N LYS A 145 23.33 -12.48 16.41
CA LYS A 145 22.50 -12.35 17.62
C LYS A 145 21.90 -13.67 18.07
N LEU A 146 21.55 -14.54 17.12
CA LEU A 146 21.03 -15.89 17.35
C LEU A 146 22.12 -16.92 17.71
N ASN A 147 23.37 -16.48 17.87
CA ASN A 147 24.51 -17.35 18.18
C ASN A 147 24.71 -18.49 17.16
N ILE A 148 24.42 -18.21 15.88
CA ILE A 148 24.72 -19.10 14.75
C ILE A 148 26.23 -19.12 14.52
N ASN A 149 26.80 -20.18 13.93
CA ASN A 149 28.23 -20.22 13.59
C ASN A 149 28.62 -19.15 12.54
N LYS A 150 29.79 -18.51 12.67
CA LYS A 150 30.27 -17.45 11.75
C LYS A 150 30.36 -17.92 10.31
N LEU A 151 30.82 -19.15 10.08
CA LEU A 151 30.94 -19.70 8.73
C LEU A 151 29.57 -19.83 8.07
N ILE A 152 28.59 -20.36 8.82
CA ILE A 152 27.19 -20.47 8.37
C ILE A 152 26.62 -19.08 8.08
N SER A 153 26.84 -18.10 8.98
CA SER A 153 26.44 -16.70 8.78
C SER A 153 26.99 -16.08 7.49
N VAL A 154 28.25 -16.34 7.15
CA VAL A 154 28.87 -15.82 5.90
C VAL A 154 28.32 -16.53 4.67
N SER A 155 28.03 -17.83 4.76
CA SER A 155 27.39 -18.59 3.67
C SER A 155 26.04 -17.99 3.27
N VAL A 156 25.24 -17.53 4.25
CA VAL A 156 23.97 -16.83 3.99
C VAL A 156 24.16 -15.61 3.10
N LEU A 157 25.14 -14.78 3.45
CA LEU A 157 25.44 -13.55 2.73
C LEU A 157 25.85 -13.87 1.30
N SER A 158 26.70 -14.89 1.12
CA SER A 158 27.14 -15.33 -0.20
C SER A 158 25.97 -15.82 -1.05
N ILE A 159 25.06 -16.62 -0.48
CA ILE A 159 23.88 -17.11 -1.19
C ILE A 159 23.00 -15.94 -1.61
N TYR A 160 22.69 -15.01 -0.69
CA TYR A 160 21.84 -13.87 -1.01
C TYR A 160 22.48 -12.93 -2.05
N MET A 161 23.79 -12.66 -1.95
CA MET A 161 24.51 -11.83 -2.92
C MET A 161 24.62 -12.48 -4.31
N SER A 162 24.58 -13.81 -4.38
CA SER A 162 24.62 -14.54 -5.66
C SER A 162 23.30 -14.50 -6.44
N LEU A 163 22.21 -14.04 -5.82
CA LEU A 163 20.91 -13.97 -6.47
C LEU A 163 20.85 -12.80 -7.45
N ASP A 164 20.64 -13.09 -8.73
CA ASP A 164 20.48 -12.10 -9.80
C ASP A 164 19.42 -11.04 -9.47
N ILE A 165 18.26 -11.44 -8.92
CA ILE A 165 17.18 -10.51 -8.54
C ILE A 165 17.63 -9.48 -7.49
N VAL A 166 18.56 -9.85 -6.60
CA VAL A 166 19.10 -8.95 -5.58
C VAL A 166 20.08 -7.97 -6.21
N GLN A 167 20.83 -8.41 -7.22
CA GLN A 167 21.76 -7.56 -7.96
C GLN A 167 20.99 -6.55 -8.82
N GLU A 168 19.93 -7.00 -9.51
CA GLU A 168 19.04 -6.12 -10.28
C GLU A 168 18.31 -5.13 -9.38
N SER A 169 17.71 -5.62 -8.27
CA SER A 169 17.00 -4.74 -7.34
C SER A 169 17.93 -3.70 -6.72
N ALA A 170 19.18 -4.06 -6.38
CA ALA A 170 20.19 -3.15 -5.84
C ALA A 170 20.51 -1.99 -6.78
N ILE A 171 20.31 -2.17 -8.08
CA ILE A 171 20.63 -1.18 -9.11
C ILE A 171 19.46 -0.24 -9.34
N SER A 172 18.26 -0.75 -9.65
CA SER A 172 17.17 0.09 -10.18
C SER A 172 16.03 0.36 -9.20
N ASN A 173 15.88 -0.46 -8.15
CA ASN A 173 14.68 -0.43 -7.33
C ASN A 173 14.92 0.06 -5.90
N LEU A 174 15.02 1.39 -5.78
CA LEU A 174 15.25 2.07 -4.50
C LEU A 174 14.16 1.76 -3.47
N THR A 175 12.88 1.78 -3.88
CA THR A 175 11.75 1.68 -2.93
C THR A 175 11.74 0.34 -2.21
N ASP A 176 11.98 -0.76 -2.92
CA ASP A 176 12.05 -2.10 -2.33
C ASP A 176 13.26 -2.27 -1.42
N ASN A 177 14.41 -1.70 -1.79
CA ASN A 177 15.61 -1.78 -0.95
C ASN A 177 15.50 -0.96 0.33
N ILE A 178 14.84 0.22 0.31
CA ILE A 178 14.55 0.97 1.53
C ILE A 178 13.62 0.16 2.45
N GLN A 179 12.60 -0.49 1.88
CA GLN A 179 11.69 -1.34 2.63
C GLN A 179 12.45 -2.52 3.29
N LEU A 180 13.25 -3.26 2.52
CA LEU A 180 14.07 -4.38 3.02
C LEU A 180 15.06 -3.94 4.11
N ALA A 181 15.77 -2.83 3.89
CA ALA A 181 16.69 -2.27 4.87
C ALA A 181 15.98 -1.92 6.18
N SER A 182 14.77 -1.36 6.08
CA SER A 182 13.96 -0.99 7.24
C SER A 182 13.44 -2.22 7.99
N ILE A 183 12.94 -3.26 7.29
CA ILE A 183 12.50 -4.53 7.89
C ILE A 183 13.66 -5.19 8.63
N MET A 184 14.83 -5.32 8.01
CA MET A 184 15.98 -5.98 8.65
C MET A 184 16.54 -5.19 9.83
N THR A 185 16.52 -3.86 9.76
CA THR A 185 16.91 -3.01 10.90
C THR A 185 15.94 -3.18 12.06
N LEU A 186 14.63 -3.18 11.79
CA LEU A 186 13.60 -3.42 12.81
C LEU A 186 13.74 -4.80 13.44
N PHE A 187 13.94 -5.83 12.62
CA PHE A 187 14.09 -7.19 13.09
C PHE A 187 15.35 -7.37 13.94
N PHE A 188 16.47 -6.76 13.55
CA PHE A 188 17.68 -6.72 14.37
C PHE A 188 17.48 -6.00 15.72
N LEU A 189 16.78 -4.87 15.73
CA LEU A 189 16.48 -4.12 16.94
C LEU A 189 15.52 -4.91 17.85
N TRP A 190 14.55 -5.60 17.27
CA TRP A 190 13.63 -6.50 17.96
C TRP A 190 14.36 -7.66 18.62
N GLU A 191 15.19 -8.40 17.89
CA GLU A 191 15.98 -9.51 18.45
C GLU A 191 16.95 -9.05 19.54
N SER A 192 17.49 -7.83 19.41
CA SER A 192 18.32 -7.24 20.44
C SER A 192 17.55 -6.90 21.73
N TYR A 193 16.24 -6.66 21.60
CA TYR A 193 15.33 -6.28 22.67
C TYR A 193 14.72 -7.47 23.40
N LYS A 194 14.25 -8.47 22.65
CA LYS A 194 13.50 -9.66 23.09
C LYS A 194 14.07 -10.30 24.36
N TYR A 195 15.39 -10.25 24.52
CA TYR A 195 16.09 -10.89 25.63
C TYR A 195 16.75 -9.93 26.65
N ASN A 196 16.53 -8.61 26.54
CA ASN A 196 17.15 -7.58 27.40
C ASN A 196 16.14 -6.66 28.09
N VAL A 197 14.93 -7.16 28.35
CA VAL A 197 13.75 -6.42 28.85
C VAL A 197 14.01 -5.62 30.14
N GLN A 198 14.99 -6.01 30.97
CA GLN A 198 15.20 -5.44 32.31
C GLN A 198 15.93 -4.09 32.37
N ASN A 199 16.68 -3.71 31.34
CA ASN A 199 17.56 -2.53 31.43
C ASN A 199 16.82 -1.23 31.07
N LYS A 200 16.92 -0.18 31.92
CA LYS A 200 16.36 1.16 31.62
C LYS A 200 16.87 1.75 30.29
N ILE A 201 18.14 1.47 29.95
CA ILE A 201 18.76 1.84 28.67
C ILE A 201 18.09 1.10 27.49
N THR A 202 17.58 -0.11 27.72
CA THR A 202 16.84 -0.87 26.71
C THR A 202 15.45 -0.28 26.46
N CYS A 203 14.84 0.35 27.48
CA CYS A 203 13.58 1.08 27.34
C CYS A 203 13.75 2.36 26.49
N SER A 204 14.83 3.14 26.70
CA SER A 204 15.12 4.27 25.81
C SER A 204 15.48 3.83 24.39
N ARG A 205 16.11 2.66 24.23
CA ARG A 205 16.39 2.06 22.92
C ARG A 205 15.14 1.69 22.11
N MET A 206 13.98 1.49 22.75
CA MET A 206 12.71 1.25 22.06
C MET A 206 12.15 2.47 21.35
N LEU A 207 12.55 3.69 21.74
CA LEU A 207 12.21 4.88 20.97
C LEU A 207 12.94 4.92 19.62
N PHE A 208 14.16 4.38 19.53
CA PHE A 208 14.89 4.30 18.25
C PHE A 208 14.26 3.33 17.25
N VAL A 209 13.42 2.41 17.71
CA VAL A 209 12.67 1.50 16.83
C VAL A 209 11.62 2.25 16.00
N SER A 210 11.17 3.42 16.49
CA SER A 210 10.21 4.24 15.74
C SER A 210 10.79 4.74 14.41
N ILE A 211 12.09 5.00 14.32
CA ILE A 211 12.73 5.54 13.11
C ILE A 211 12.60 4.58 11.91
N PRO A 212 13.12 3.34 11.97
CA PRO A 212 12.94 2.41 10.86
C PRO A 212 11.47 1.99 10.69
N ALA A 213 10.62 2.10 11.71
CA ALA A 213 9.17 1.89 11.56
C ALA A 213 8.49 3.00 10.74
N ILE A 214 8.86 4.28 10.97
CA ILE A 214 8.38 5.42 10.17
C ILE A 214 8.79 5.23 8.71
N ILE A 215 10.06 4.92 8.46
CA ILE A 215 10.57 4.72 7.09
C ILE A 215 9.88 3.52 6.44
N LEU A 216 9.71 2.41 7.18
CA LEU A 216 8.99 1.25 6.70
C LEU A 216 7.57 1.65 6.25
N VAL A 217 6.72 2.14 7.14
CA VAL A 217 5.32 2.49 6.79
C VAL A 217 5.26 3.60 5.74
N GLY A 218 6.25 4.50 5.69
CA GLY A 218 6.33 5.59 4.73
C GLY A 218 6.90 5.28 3.35
N THR A 219 7.24 4.02 3.02
CA THR A 219 7.72 3.64 1.68
C THR A 219 6.57 3.20 0.76
N LYS A 220 6.00 2.01 0.97
CA LYS A 220 4.95 1.43 0.11
C LYS A 220 3.67 1.13 0.89
N TYR A 221 2.51 1.27 0.24
CA TYR A 221 1.21 1.05 0.90
C TYR A 221 1.00 -0.41 1.37
N LEU A 222 1.06 -1.39 0.46
CA LEU A 222 0.74 -2.80 0.74
C LEU A 222 1.86 -3.53 1.51
N GLY A 223 3.11 -3.41 1.04
CA GLY A 223 4.24 -4.11 1.67
C GLY A 223 4.50 -3.65 3.10
N SER A 224 4.42 -2.35 3.36
CA SER A 224 4.78 -1.79 4.65
C SER A 224 3.71 -1.92 5.73
N THR A 225 2.43 -1.94 5.35
CA THR A 225 1.34 -2.22 6.30
C THR A 225 1.37 -3.68 6.78
N MET A 226 1.69 -4.63 5.88
CA MET A 226 1.86 -6.03 6.26
C MET A 226 3.12 -6.25 7.10
N SER A 227 4.21 -5.58 6.76
CA SER A 227 5.45 -5.60 7.56
C SER A 227 5.20 -5.07 8.98
N TRP A 228 4.44 -3.98 9.12
CA TRP A 228 4.03 -3.45 10.42
C TRP A 228 3.15 -4.44 11.19
N LEU A 229 2.13 -5.02 10.54
CA LEU A 229 1.25 -6.02 11.16
C LEU A 229 2.01 -7.25 11.64
N PHE A 230 2.99 -7.72 10.85
CA PHE A 230 3.91 -8.79 11.23
C PHE A 230 4.64 -8.47 12.55
N PHE A 231 5.23 -7.28 12.69
CA PHE A 231 5.89 -6.89 13.94
C PHE A 231 4.92 -6.79 15.12
N VAL A 232 3.70 -6.30 14.90
CA VAL A 232 2.65 -6.26 15.94
C VAL A 232 2.31 -7.68 16.40
N LEU A 233 2.17 -8.64 15.47
CA LEU A 233 1.90 -10.04 15.80
C LEU A 233 3.04 -10.67 16.62
N ILE A 234 4.30 -10.44 16.24
CA ILE A 234 5.45 -10.96 17.01
C ILE A 234 5.49 -10.35 18.41
N VAL A 235 5.24 -9.04 18.53
CA VAL A 235 5.20 -8.36 19.84
C VAL A 235 4.13 -8.97 20.73
N VAL A 236 2.92 -9.18 20.20
CA VAL A 236 1.81 -9.80 20.94
C VAL A 236 2.14 -11.24 21.32
N TYR A 237 2.72 -12.02 20.40
CA TYR A 237 3.18 -13.38 20.67
C TYR A 237 4.21 -13.42 21.80
N HIS A 238 5.23 -12.56 21.75
CA HIS A 238 6.27 -12.49 22.78
C HIS A 238 5.71 -12.08 24.14
N LEU A 239 4.79 -11.10 24.16
CA LEU A 239 4.09 -10.69 25.38
C LEU A 239 3.29 -11.85 25.98
N TRP A 240 2.63 -12.62 25.13
CA TRP A 240 1.83 -13.77 25.53
C TRP A 240 2.67 -14.92 26.11
N GLN A 241 3.76 -15.29 25.42
CA GLN A 241 4.56 -16.47 25.81
C GLN A 241 5.59 -16.19 26.90
N ASN A 242 6.25 -15.03 26.87
CA ASN A 242 7.44 -14.82 27.69
C ASN A 242 7.20 -13.92 28.90
N ILE A 243 6.22 -13.00 28.85
CA ILE A 243 6.00 -12.02 29.92
C ILE A 243 4.79 -12.37 30.79
N LEU A 244 3.67 -12.79 30.20
CA LEU A 244 2.46 -13.15 30.98
C LEU A 244 2.66 -14.35 31.93
N PRO A 245 3.41 -15.42 31.58
CA PRO A 245 3.56 -16.58 32.47
C PRO A 245 4.44 -16.33 33.70
N ASP A 246 5.23 -15.24 33.75
CA ASP A 246 6.08 -14.93 34.90
C ASP A 246 5.29 -14.26 36.04
N VAL A 247 4.52 -15.07 36.76
CA VAL A 247 3.61 -14.64 37.84
C VAL A 247 4.36 -14.24 39.13
N LYS A 248 5.68 -14.50 39.23
CA LYS A 248 6.41 -14.38 40.50
C LYS A 248 6.67 -12.94 40.96
N ASN A 249 6.55 -11.95 40.08
CA ASN A 249 6.94 -10.58 40.39
C ASN A 249 5.93 -9.58 39.81
N PHE A 250 5.12 -8.95 40.67
CA PHE A 250 4.17 -7.87 40.31
C PHE A 250 4.86 -6.67 39.59
N LYS A 251 6.17 -6.50 39.81
CA LYS A 251 7.03 -5.56 39.08
C LYS A 251 7.04 -5.84 37.57
N TYR A 252 7.00 -7.10 37.14
CA TYR A 252 6.95 -7.46 35.72
C TYR A 252 5.60 -7.16 35.10
N LEU A 253 4.50 -7.26 35.85
CA LEU A 253 3.15 -6.92 35.37
C LEU A 253 2.97 -5.40 35.20
N LYS A 254 3.53 -4.59 36.11
CA LYS A 254 3.60 -3.13 35.92
C LYS A 254 4.52 -2.74 34.76
N ASN A 255 5.65 -3.43 34.61
CA ASN A 255 6.55 -3.24 33.47
C ASN A 255 5.93 -3.70 32.15
N PHE A 256 5.09 -4.74 32.16
CA PHE A 256 4.34 -5.24 31.00
C PHE A 256 3.44 -4.16 30.41
N PHE A 257 2.60 -3.53 31.23
CA PHE A 257 1.75 -2.43 30.74
C PHE A 257 2.56 -1.23 30.26
N GLY A 258 3.66 -0.89 30.93
CA GLY A 258 4.57 0.17 30.49
C GLY A 258 5.24 -0.13 29.15
N LEU A 259 5.65 -1.38 28.95
CA LEU A 259 6.34 -1.89 27.78
C LEU A 259 5.41 -2.05 26.58
N PHE A 260 4.23 -2.61 26.80
CA PHE A 260 3.17 -2.67 25.80
C PHE A 260 2.79 -1.26 25.34
N LYS A 261 2.60 -0.33 26.28
CA LYS A 261 2.30 1.08 25.97
C LYS A 261 3.44 1.73 25.18
N LEU A 262 4.69 1.49 25.55
CA LEU A 262 5.85 2.03 24.84
C LEU A 262 5.96 1.49 23.42
N LEU A 263 5.77 0.19 23.22
CA LEU A 263 5.82 -0.45 21.90
C LEU A 263 4.68 0.03 21.01
N LEU A 264 3.47 0.15 21.56
CA LEU A 264 2.32 0.66 20.82
C LEU A 264 2.54 2.13 20.43
N ILE A 265 3.10 2.94 21.32
CA ILE A 265 3.50 4.33 21.00
C ILE A 265 4.58 4.36 19.92
N SER A 266 5.68 3.60 20.07
CA SER A 266 6.83 3.69 19.17
C SER A 266 6.57 3.08 17.79
N MET A 267 5.77 2.02 17.71
CA MET A 267 5.49 1.31 16.46
C MET A 267 4.22 1.76 15.75
N THR A 268 3.26 2.37 16.45
CA THR A 268 1.96 2.71 15.87
C THR A 268 1.70 4.21 15.90
N PHE A 269 1.64 4.81 17.10
CA PHE A 269 1.24 6.22 17.21
C PHE A 269 2.27 7.18 16.61
N ILE A 270 3.57 6.94 16.83
CA ILE A 270 4.62 7.80 16.27
C ILE A 270 4.66 7.71 14.73
N PRO A 271 4.75 6.52 14.10
CA PRO A 271 4.68 6.40 12.64
C PRO A 271 3.43 7.02 12.04
N PHE A 272 2.25 6.73 12.61
CA PHE A 272 0.99 7.29 12.12
C PHE A 272 0.94 8.82 12.24
N GLY A 273 1.43 9.38 13.35
CA GLY A 273 1.51 10.84 13.55
C GLY A 273 2.45 11.53 12.56
N VAL A 274 3.61 10.93 12.28
CA VAL A 274 4.57 11.49 11.29
C VAL A 274 4.00 11.42 9.88
N LEU A 275 3.35 10.30 9.51
CA LEU A 275 2.75 10.13 8.19
C LEU A 275 1.58 11.08 7.97
N THR A 276 0.68 11.22 8.94
CA THR A 276 -0.43 12.18 8.86
C THR A 276 0.07 13.62 8.74
N CYS A 277 1.15 13.98 9.44
CA CYS A 277 1.83 15.26 9.28
C CYS A 277 2.42 15.44 7.86
N SER A 278 3.03 14.41 7.30
CA SER A 278 3.57 14.45 5.93
C SER A 278 2.49 14.64 4.87
N TYR A 279 1.33 13.96 5.01
CA TYR A 279 0.17 14.18 4.16
C TYR A 279 -0.39 15.59 4.30
N LEU A 280 -0.51 16.10 5.53
CA LEU A 280 -0.91 17.49 5.77
C LEU A 280 0.01 18.49 5.07
N LEU A 281 1.32 18.29 5.17
CA LEU A 281 2.31 19.14 4.52
C LEU A 281 2.20 19.06 3.00
N GLN A 282 2.05 17.84 2.44
CA GLN A 282 1.90 17.63 1.01
C GLN A 282 0.65 18.31 0.47
N ASP A 283 -0.50 18.05 1.08
CA ASP A 283 -1.78 18.58 0.61
C ASP A 283 -1.81 20.11 0.76
N TYR A 284 -1.26 20.65 1.84
CA TYR A 284 -1.10 22.09 2.01
C TYR A 284 -0.20 22.70 0.92
N SER A 285 0.94 22.07 0.61
CA SER A 285 1.83 22.58 -0.45
C SER A 285 1.20 22.48 -1.83
N MET A 286 0.50 21.39 -2.13
CA MET A 286 -0.24 21.19 -3.37
C MET A 286 -1.29 22.29 -3.59
N ILE A 287 -2.02 22.67 -2.54
CA ILE A 287 -3.10 23.65 -2.63
C ILE A 287 -2.57 25.09 -2.73
N TYR A 288 -1.57 25.46 -1.91
CA TYR A 288 -1.19 26.86 -1.72
C TYR A 288 0.16 27.25 -2.32
N LEU A 289 1.06 26.30 -2.57
CA LEU A 289 2.44 26.59 -2.97
C LEU A 289 2.79 26.06 -4.36
N TYR A 290 2.07 25.05 -4.85
CA TYR A 290 2.39 24.39 -6.10
C TYR A 290 1.59 24.95 -7.27
N ASP A 291 2.18 24.84 -8.46
CA ASP A 291 1.51 25.15 -9.71
C ASP A 291 0.51 24.03 -10.06
N ASN A 292 -0.75 24.43 -10.23
CA ASN A 292 -1.88 23.58 -10.55
C ASN A 292 -2.28 23.66 -12.05
N SER A 293 -1.38 24.17 -12.90
CA SER A 293 -1.57 24.27 -14.35
C SER A 293 -1.68 22.92 -15.08
N ASN A 294 -1.13 21.84 -14.52
CA ASN A 294 -1.14 20.52 -15.16
C ASN A 294 -2.56 19.92 -15.20
N TYR A 295 -3.17 19.94 -16.37
CA TYR A 295 -4.54 19.49 -16.62
C TYR A 295 -4.75 18.00 -16.33
N HIS A 296 -3.75 17.14 -16.57
CA HIS A 296 -3.85 15.70 -16.29
C HIS A 296 -4.14 15.48 -14.81
N VAL A 297 -3.37 16.11 -13.94
CA VAL A 297 -3.49 15.95 -12.48
C VAL A 297 -4.78 16.59 -11.98
N ARG A 298 -5.08 17.81 -12.43
CA ARG A 298 -6.30 18.55 -12.04
C ARG A 298 -7.59 17.77 -12.30
N SER A 299 -7.64 17.03 -13.41
CA SER A 299 -8.85 16.32 -13.85
C SER A 299 -9.32 15.29 -12.82
N PHE A 300 -8.38 14.53 -12.26
CA PHE A 300 -8.63 13.46 -11.28
C PHE A 300 -8.87 13.99 -9.85
N MET A 301 -8.57 15.25 -9.56
CA MET A 301 -8.66 15.77 -8.19
C MET A 301 -10.12 15.87 -7.71
N PRO A 302 -10.38 15.61 -6.41
CA PRO A 302 -11.71 15.74 -5.83
C PRO A 302 -12.17 17.20 -5.82
N ILE A 303 -13.49 17.43 -5.83
CA ILE A 303 -14.05 18.79 -5.88
C ILE A 303 -13.69 19.60 -4.64
N GLU A 304 -13.59 18.95 -3.48
CA GLU A 304 -13.20 19.59 -2.23
C GLU A 304 -11.77 20.14 -2.30
N TYR A 305 -10.87 19.48 -3.05
CA TYR A 305 -9.54 20.00 -3.34
C TYR A 305 -9.65 21.22 -4.24
N LYS A 306 -10.39 21.12 -5.36
CA LYS A 306 -10.50 22.21 -6.34
C LYS A 306 -11.03 23.51 -5.75
N LYS A 307 -11.98 23.43 -4.80
CA LYS A 307 -12.50 24.60 -4.08
C LYS A 307 -11.47 25.33 -3.21
N LEU A 308 -10.50 24.60 -2.67
CA LEU A 308 -9.49 25.17 -1.77
C LEU A 308 -8.33 25.81 -2.54
N VAL A 309 -8.10 25.41 -3.79
CA VAL A 309 -7.03 25.92 -4.64
C VAL A 309 -7.34 27.36 -5.08
N PRO A 310 -6.47 28.34 -4.77
CA PRO A 310 -6.73 29.75 -5.10
C PRO A 310 -6.84 30.07 -6.59
N THR A 311 -6.23 29.27 -7.47
CA THR A 311 -6.26 29.50 -8.92
C THR A 311 -7.56 29.05 -9.59
N PHE A 312 -8.47 28.42 -8.84
CA PHE A 312 -9.70 27.81 -9.35
C PHE A 312 -10.93 28.60 -8.86
N ASP A 313 -11.05 29.86 -9.29
CA ASP A 313 -12.10 30.77 -8.82
C ASP A 313 -13.53 30.30 -9.16
N ASN A 314 -13.72 29.67 -10.33
CA ASN A 314 -15.04 29.25 -10.83
C ASN A 314 -15.72 28.21 -9.94
N TYR A 315 -14.93 27.47 -9.15
CA TYR A 315 -15.42 26.42 -8.25
C TYR A 315 -15.93 26.94 -6.90
N ASN A 316 -15.68 28.20 -6.59
CA ASN A 316 -16.06 28.83 -5.33
C ASN A 316 -17.36 29.64 -5.41
N SER A 317 -18.12 29.48 -6.50
CA SER A 317 -19.41 30.14 -6.68
C SER A 317 -20.53 29.37 -5.96
N ASP A 318 -21.15 30.00 -4.97
CA ASP A 318 -22.35 29.51 -4.29
C ASP A 318 -23.63 29.94 -5.06
N GLU A 319 -23.57 29.91 -6.39
CA GLU A 319 -24.62 30.39 -7.29
C GLU A 319 -25.78 29.40 -7.43
N ILE A 320 -27.01 29.92 -7.51
CA ILE A 320 -28.22 29.12 -7.77
C ILE A 320 -28.32 28.83 -9.27
N ILE A 321 -28.65 27.58 -9.60
CA ILE A 321 -28.78 27.13 -10.99
C ILE A 321 -30.21 27.35 -11.48
N PHE A 322 -30.34 27.93 -12.67
CA PHE A 322 -31.62 28.23 -13.31
C PHE A 322 -31.87 27.36 -14.55
N LYS A 323 -33.14 27.12 -14.87
CA LYS A 323 -33.49 26.48 -16.16
C LYS A 323 -33.06 27.40 -17.31
N LYS A 324 -32.53 26.81 -18.38
CA LYS A 324 -31.79 27.39 -19.52
C LYS A 324 -30.34 27.80 -19.24
N SER A 325 -29.80 27.61 -18.03
CA SER A 325 -28.37 27.80 -17.82
C SER A 325 -27.54 26.70 -18.49
N THR A 326 -26.35 27.07 -18.96
CA THR A 326 -25.34 26.12 -19.42
C THR A 326 -24.52 25.63 -18.22
N VAL A 327 -24.45 24.32 -18.04
CA VAL A 327 -23.78 23.65 -16.94
C VAL A 327 -22.92 22.50 -17.44
N ARG A 328 -21.90 22.15 -16.69
CA ARG A 328 -21.20 20.87 -16.75
C ARG A 328 -21.71 19.99 -15.63
N ILE A 329 -21.76 18.69 -15.87
CA ILE A 329 -22.24 17.71 -14.88
C ILE A 329 -21.06 16.81 -14.53
N ARG A 330 -20.61 16.86 -13.28
CA ARG A 330 -19.52 16.03 -12.77
C ARG A 330 -20.09 14.89 -11.94
N HIS A 331 -19.57 13.69 -12.13
CA HIS A 331 -19.86 12.56 -11.26
C HIS A 331 -19.02 12.62 -9.99
N VAL A 332 -19.63 12.41 -8.82
CA VAL A 332 -19.00 12.64 -7.51
C VAL A 332 -18.07 11.51 -7.12
N GLU A 333 -18.45 10.26 -7.41
CA GLU A 333 -17.76 9.09 -6.88
C GLU A 333 -16.61 8.61 -7.79
N SER A 334 -16.67 8.84 -9.10
CA SER A 334 -15.64 8.37 -10.02
C SER A 334 -14.38 9.25 -10.01
N LEU A 335 -13.32 8.78 -10.66
CA LEU A 335 -12.02 9.46 -10.86
C LEU A 335 -12.10 10.74 -11.72
N GLY A 336 -13.04 11.64 -11.43
CA GLY A 336 -13.17 12.93 -12.09
C GLY A 336 -13.65 12.82 -13.53
N GLY A 337 -14.94 12.50 -13.68
CA GLY A 337 -15.60 12.42 -14.98
C GLY A 337 -16.71 13.46 -15.16
N TYR A 338 -16.70 14.14 -16.29
CA TYR A 338 -17.75 15.05 -16.76
C TYR A 338 -18.63 14.36 -17.78
N LEU A 339 -19.94 14.55 -17.68
CA LEU A 339 -20.87 14.07 -18.69
C LEU A 339 -20.53 14.68 -20.04
N SER A 340 -20.20 13.82 -21.00
CA SER A 340 -19.69 14.23 -22.31
C SER A 340 -20.20 13.31 -23.42
N THR A 341 -19.88 13.70 -24.64
CA THR A 341 -20.24 12.98 -25.86
C THR A 341 -19.22 13.24 -26.96
N LEU A 342 -19.23 12.44 -28.02
CA LEU A 342 -18.43 12.67 -29.22
C LEU A 342 -19.36 12.93 -30.42
N PRO A 343 -19.11 13.99 -31.20
CA PRO A 343 -19.91 14.28 -32.38
C PRO A 343 -19.70 13.20 -33.45
N ASN A 344 -20.80 12.77 -34.08
CA ASN A 344 -20.81 11.78 -35.17
C ASN A 344 -20.29 10.38 -34.81
N VAL A 345 -20.18 10.04 -33.52
CA VAL A 345 -19.83 8.69 -33.06
C VAL A 345 -21.04 8.06 -32.38
N ASN A 346 -21.48 6.93 -32.92
CA ASN A 346 -22.61 6.16 -32.39
C ASN A 346 -22.13 4.85 -31.78
N TYR A 347 -22.96 4.27 -30.90
CA TYR A 347 -22.72 2.94 -30.38
C TYR A 347 -22.69 1.90 -31.52
N LEU A 348 -21.74 0.96 -31.47
CA LEU A 348 -21.61 -0.12 -32.46
C LEU A 348 -22.66 -1.22 -32.27
N SER A 349 -23.31 -1.26 -31.11
CA SER A 349 -24.35 -2.21 -30.72
C SER A 349 -25.41 -1.48 -29.89
N GLY A 350 -26.50 -2.16 -29.54
CA GLY A 350 -27.55 -1.54 -28.72
C GLY A 350 -28.44 -0.59 -29.52
N SER A 351 -28.56 0.66 -29.07
CA SER A 351 -29.46 1.66 -29.68
C SER A 351 -28.98 2.19 -31.04
N PHE A 352 -27.69 2.05 -31.36
CA PHE A 352 -27.02 2.72 -32.49
C PHE A 352 -27.15 4.26 -32.47
N GLU A 353 -27.51 4.84 -31.33
CA GLU A 353 -27.56 6.28 -31.11
C GLU A 353 -26.18 6.83 -30.72
N GLN A 354 -26.08 8.16 -30.56
CA GLN A 354 -24.82 8.81 -30.24
C GLN A 354 -24.37 8.49 -28.81
N ILE A 355 -23.07 8.28 -28.63
CA ILE A 355 -22.51 7.79 -27.36
C ILE A 355 -22.55 8.86 -26.25
N ALA A 356 -22.91 8.43 -25.05
CA ALA A 356 -22.77 9.20 -23.81
C ALA A 356 -21.71 8.53 -22.92
N PHE A 357 -20.81 9.32 -22.34
CA PHE A 357 -19.77 8.81 -21.44
C PHE A 357 -19.34 9.88 -20.45
N LEU A 358 -18.52 9.49 -19.47
CA LEU A 358 -17.80 10.47 -18.66
C LEU A 358 -16.39 10.72 -19.19
N SER A 359 -16.12 11.96 -19.55
CA SER A 359 -14.80 12.44 -19.98
C SER A 359 -14.02 13.02 -18.81
N GLN A 360 -12.72 12.74 -18.76
CA GLN A 360 -11.82 13.37 -17.80
C GLN A 360 -11.38 14.78 -18.25
N PHE A 361 -11.62 15.14 -19.52
CA PHE A 361 -11.15 16.40 -20.08
C PHE A 361 -12.07 17.56 -19.66
N GLU A 362 -11.70 18.29 -18.61
CA GLU A 362 -12.50 19.37 -18.00
C GLU A 362 -12.88 20.50 -18.98
N ASP A 363 -11.91 20.94 -19.78
CA ASP A 363 -12.04 22.15 -20.63
C ASP A 363 -12.75 21.91 -21.97
N SER A 364 -13.33 20.72 -22.18
CA SER A 364 -14.09 20.44 -23.39
C SER A 364 -15.40 21.21 -23.46
N GLU A 365 -15.68 21.83 -24.61
CA GLU A 365 -17.03 22.34 -24.90
C GLU A 365 -18.06 21.21 -25.01
N LEU A 366 -17.63 19.97 -25.30
CA LEU A 366 -18.48 18.79 -25.37
C LEU A 366 -19.11 18.42 -24.01
N ASN A 367 -18.55 18.93 -22.92
CA ASN A 367 -19.07 18.72 -21.56
C ASN A 367 -20.20 19.70 -21.18
N ASN A 368 -20.50 20.67 -22.05
CA ASN A 368 -21.48 21.72 -21.74
C ASN A 368 -22.90 21.26 -22.09
N TRP A 369 -23.82 21.39 -21.13
CA TRP A 369 -25.22 20.98 -21.22
C TRP A 369 -26.15 22.14 -20.88
N ILE A 370 -27.23 22.29 -21.62
CA ILE A 370 -28.31 23.25 -21.35
C ILE A 370 -29.41 22.51 -20.58
N ILE A 371 -29.81 23.07 -19.45
CA ILE A 371 -30.93 22.53 -18.66
C ILE A 371 -32.24 23.05 -19.23
N GLU A 372 -32.94 22.25 -20.02
CA GLU A 372 -34.23 22.64 -20.59
C GLU A 372 -35.39 22.32 -19.64
N PRO A 373 -36.37 23.24 -19.48
CA PRO A 373 -37.58 22.94 -18.74
C PRO A 373 -38.47 21.97 -19.52
N ASN A 374 -39.22 21.14 -18.81
CA ASN A 374 -40.24 20.27 -19.43
C ASN A 374 -41.39 21.08 -20.07
N THR A 375 -41.67 22.28 -19.55
CA THR A 375 -42.74 23.17 -20.04
C THR A 375 -42.21 24.59 -20.18
N GLU A 376 -42.50 25.26 -21.29
CA GLU A 376 -41.97 26.61 -21.59
C GLU A 376 -42.31 27.67 -20.52
N ALA A 377 -43.43 27.50 -19.80
CA ALA A 377 -43.83 28.34 -18.67
C ALA A 377 -42.87 28.28 -17.46
N GLN A 378 -41.86 27.41 -17.48
CA GLN A 378 -40.84 27.26 -16.44
C GLN A 378 -39.47 27.81 -16.85
N ASN A 379 -39.38 28.55 -17.96
CA ASN A 379 -38.14 29.24 -18.35
C ASN A 379 -37.63 30.16 -17.22
N ASN A 380 -36.31 30.19 -17.02
CA ASN A 380 -35.60 31.02 -16.03
C ASN A 380 -36.04 30.80 -14.57
N LYS A 381 -36.74 29.71 -14.25
CA LYS A 381 -37.01 29.32 -12.86
C LYS A 381 -35.82 28.57 -12.28
N GLU A 382 -35.60 28.70 -10.98
CA GLU A 382 -34.60 27.93 -10.24
C GLU A 382 -34.82 26.43 -10.42
N VAL A 383 -33.74 25.67 -10.55
CA VAL A 383 -33.79 24.22 -10.56
C VAL A 383 -33.91 23.75 -9.11
N ARG A 384 -35.06 23.14 -8.79
CA ARG A 384 -35.35 22.62 -7.44
C ARG A 384 -35.37 21.10 -7.40
N SER A 385 -35.15 20.51 -6.22
CA SER A 385 -35.42 19.10 -6.00
C SER A 385 -36.87 18.75 -6.38
N GLY A 386 -37.05 17.65 -7.10
CA GLY A 386 -38.31 17.24 -7.73
C GLY A 386 -38.59 17.89 -9.10
N SER A 387 -37.69 18.74 -9.62
CA SER A 387 -37.86 19.32 -10.96
C SER A 387 -37.61 18.29 -12.04
N ARG A 388 -38.51 18.26 -13.04
CA ARG A 388 -38.28 17.59 -14.32
C ARG A 388 -37.55 18.50 -15.28
N ILE A 389 -36.47 18.00 -15.85
CA ILE A 389 -35.60 18.70 -16.79
C ILE A 389 -35.25 17.80 -17.97
N ARG A 390 -34.81 18.40 -19.07
CA ARG A 390 -34.13 17.72 -20.17
C ARG A 390 -32.72 18.29 -20.28
N LEU A 391 -31.75 17.44 -20.63
CA LEU A 391 -30.35 17.84 -20.75
C LEU A 391 -29.98 17.83 -22.22
N ARG A 392 -29.75 19.02 -22.80
CA ARG A 392 -29.33 19.18 -24.19
C ARG A 392 -27.84 19.47 -24.26
N ASN A 393 -27.09 18.70 -25.03
CA ASN A 393 -25.68 18.99 -25.25
C ASN A 393 -25.54 20.25 -26.14
N VAL A 394 -24.67 21.18 -25.77
CA VAL A 394 -24.51 22.47 -26.48
C VAL A 394 -24.00 22.29 -27.90
N VAL A 395 -23.03 21.39 -28.10
CA VAL A 395 -22.33 21.23 -29.39
C VAL A 395 -23.18 20.42 -30.37
N THR A 396 -23.74 19.30 -29.91
CA THR A 396 -24.46 18.36 -30.78
C THR A 396 -25.95 18.68 -30.89
N GLY A 397 -26.49 19.49 -29.98
CA GLY A 397 -27.90 19.84 -29.91
C GLY A 397 -28.82 18.67 -29.56
N LYS A 398 -28.28 17.51 -29.20
CA LYS A 398 -29.05 16.29 -28.87
C LYS A 398 -29.39 16.22 -27.39
N LEU A 399 -30.49 15.51 -27.07
CA LEU A 399 -30.96 15.29 -25.70
C LEU A 399 -30.39 13.99 -25.12
N LEU A 400 -30.09 14.01 -23.82
CA LEU A 400 -29.71 12.81 -23.06
C LEU A 400 -30.92 11.90 -22.87
N ARG A 401 -30.81 10.66 -23.31
CA ARG A 401 -31.87 9.64 -23.30
C ARG A 401 -31.44 8.41 -22.49
N ALA A 402 -32.36 7.80 -21.76
CA ALA A 402 -32.22 6.40 -21.34
C ALA A 402 -32.97 5.51 -22.34
N SER A 403 -32.34 4.43 -22.79
CA SER A 403 -32.94 3.50 -23.76
C SER A 403 -33.25 2.13 -23.12
N SER A 404 -34.04 1.31 -23.79
CA SER A 404 -34.25 -0.09 -23.43
C SER A 404 -33.10 -1.01 -23.86
N SER A 405 -32.12 -0.48 -24.60
CA SER A 405 -30.94 -1.23 -25.05
C SER A 405 -30.02 -1.53 -23.88
N ARG A 406 -29.24 -2.59 -24.03
CA ARG A 406 -28.24 -2.98 -23.02
C ARG A 406 -26.98 -2.13 -23.17
N PRO A 407 -26.38 -1.68 -22.06
CA PRO A 407 -25.13 -0.94 -22.12
C PRO A 407 -23.97 -1.87 -22.54
N PRO A 408 -22.90 -1.31 -23.13
CA PRO A 408 -21.84 -2.08 -23.78
C PRO A 408 -20.97 -2.93 -22.85
N MET A 409 -20.68 -2.46 -21.64
CA MET A 409 -19.81 -3.15 -20.68
C MET A 409 -20.64 -3.82 -19.58
N SER A 410 -21.74 -3.19 -19.17
CA SER A 410 -22.56 -3.61 -18.04
C SER A 410 -23.80 -4.45 -18.42
N ASP A 411 -23.61 -5.65 -18.97
CA ASP A 411 -24.65 -6.52 -19.59
C ASP A 411 -25.69 -7.14 -18.62
N GLN A 412 -25.91 -6.56 -17.44
CA GLN A 412 -26.96 -7.01 -16.51
C GLN A 412 -28.33 -6.46 -16.93
N GLU A 413 -29.40 -7.26 -16.80
CA GLU A 413 -30.75 -6.93 -17.31
C GLU A 413 -31.38 -5.68 -16.68
N TYR A 414 -30.96 -5.31 -15.47
CA TYR A 414 -31.45 -4.12 -14.78
C TYR A 414 -30.71 -2.83 -15.17
N ASN A 415 -29.73 -2.91 -16.08
CA ASN A 415 -29.01 -1.77 -16.61
C ASN A 415 -29.49 -1.43 -18.03
N SER A 416 -29.72 -0.14 -18.23
CA SER A 416 -30.12 0.47 -19.49
C SER A 416 -28.99 1.34 -20.04
N GLU A 417 -28.82 1.29 -21.35
CA GLU A 417 -27.90 2.14 -22.11
C GLU A 417 -28.39 3.60 -22.08
N VAL A 418 -27.45 4.53 -21.86
CA VAL A 418 -27.70 5.97 -21.90
C VAL A 418 -27.03 6.55 -23.15
N SER A 419 -27.81 7.26 -23.96
CA SER A 419 -27.42 7.73 -25.29
C SER A 419 -27.84 9.18 -25.52
N LEU A 420 -27.48 9.74 -26.68
CA LEU A 420 -27.96 11.03 -27.14
C LEU A 420 -28.84 10.89 -28.39
N THR A 421 -30.02 11.49 -28.36
CA THR A 421 -31.02 11.39 -29.43
C THR A 421 -31.56 12.75 -29.89
N GLY A 422 -32.22 12.73 -31.05
CA GLY A 422 -32.91 13.89 -31.62
C GLY A 422 -31.99 14.91 -32.30
N SER A 423 -32.47 16.16 -32.34
CA SER A 423 -31.80 17.33 -32.92
C SER A 423 -32.11 18.56 -32.07
N ALA A 424 -31.51 19.71 -32.39
CA ALA A 424 -31.71 20.96 -31.64
C ALA A 424 -33.19 21.37 -31.45
N ASN A 425 -34.07 20.99 -32.39
CA ASN A 425 -35.50 21.29 -32.35
C ASN A 425 -36.37 20.15 -31.77
N PHE A 426 -35.76 19.02 -31.43
CA PHE A 426 -36.47 17.88 -30.86
C PHE A 426 -36.90 18.19 -29.44
N SER A 427 -38.21 18.15 -29.17
CA SER A 427 -38.78 18.47 -27.85
C SER A 427 -38.53 17.40 -26.80
N GLY A 428 -38.33 16.13 -27.20
CA GLY A 428 -38.13 15.00 -26.28
C GLY A 428 -39.42 14.48 -25.63
N ASP A 429 -39.41 13.20 -25.32
CA ASP A 429 -40.50 12.45 -24.67
C ASP A 429 -40.11 12.09 -23.22
N ALA A 430 -40.76 11.06 -22.65
CA ALA A 430 -40.50 10.59 -21.30
C ALA A 430 -39.08 10.01 -21.12
N ASP A 431 -38.51 9.43 -22.18
CA ASP A 431 -37.19 8.79 -22.16
C ASP A 431 -36.03 9.81 -22.09
N GLU A 432 -36.25 11.04 -22.53
CA GLU A 432 -35.30 12.17 -22.43
C GLU A 432 -35.56 13.07 -21.22
N THR A 433 -36.59 12.75 -20.42
CA THR A 433 -36.99 13.54 -19.25
C THR A 433 -36.39 12.97 -17.97
N TRP A 434 -35.70 13.83 -17.21
CA TRP A 434 -35.01 13.46 -15.98
C TRP A 434 -35.54 14.26 -14.79
N LEU A 435 -35.94 13.54 -13.74
CA LEU A 435 -36.28 14.07 -12.43
C LEU A 435 -35.00 14.26 -11.60
N ILE A 436 -34.75 15.49 -11.17
CA ILE A 436 -33.67 15.77 -10.23
C ILE A 436 -34.16 15.54 -8.80
N ASP A 437 -33.39 14.76 -8.05
CA ASP A 437 -33.60 14.56 -6.62
C ASP A 437 -32.33 14.91 -5.83
N GLN A 438 -32.38 16.03 -5.10
CA GLN A 438 -31.26 16.54 -4.31
C GLN A 438 -31.08 15.70 -3.04
N LYS A 439 -29.85 15.23 -2.79
CA LYS A 439 -29.54 14.35 -1.66
C LYS A 439 -28.94 15.11 -0.48
N TYR A 440 -27.91 15.91 -0.73
CA TYR A 440 -27.26 16.71 0.30
C TYR A 440 -26.51 17.89 -0.31
N VAL A 441 -26.15 18.86 0.53
CA VAL A 441 -25.36 20.04 0.16
C VAL A 441 -24.03 19.98 0.91
N ILE A 442 -22.92 20.17 0.20
CA ILE A 442 -21.56 20.18 0.73
C ILE A 442 -21.26 21.58 1.30
N GLY A 443 -20.83 21.63 2.56
CA GLY A 443 -20.44 22.86 3.25
C GLY A 443 -21.46 23.37 4.27
N LYS A 444 -21.07 24.39 5.05
CA LYS A 444 -22.02 25.17 5.85
C LYS A 444 -22.74 26.07 4.86
N ALA A 445 -24.02 25.80 4.59
CA ALA A 445 -24.90 26.73 3.90
C ALA A 445 -24.64 28.15 4.41
N ILE A 446 -24.30 29.07 3.50
CA ILE A 446 -24.14 30.48 3.86
C ILE A 446 -25.43 30.93 4.58
N PRO A 447 -25.31 31.62 5.72
CA PRO A 447 -26.46 32.19 6.42
C PRO A 447 -27.15 33.26 5.56
N PHE A 448 -28.39 32.96 5.16
CA PHE A 448 -29.63 33.77 5.20
C PHE A 448 -29.59 35.27 5.60
N ASN A 449 -28.58 36.06 5.22
CA ASN A 449 -28.52 37.49 5.59
C ASN A 449 -28.69 38.45 4.41
N LYS A 450 -29.16 38.01 3.23
CA LYS A 450 -29.50 38.91 2.11
C LYS A 450 -30.92 38.84 1.55
N MET A 451 -31.79 37.96 2.06
CA MET A 451 -33.22 38.01 1.76
C MET A 451 -34.00 37.57 2.99
N GLY A 452 -34.83 38.46 3.55
CA GLY A 452 -35.64 38.22 4.73
C GLY A 452 -36.77 37.20 4.49
N LEU A 453 -36.41 35.94 4.24
CA LEU A 453 -37.31 34.81 4.05
C LEU A 453 -36.95 33.66 5.02
N PRO A 454 -37.94 32.95 5.57
CA PRO A 454 -37.74 31.96 6.62
C PRO A 454 -36.93 30.73 6.18
N PRO A 455 -36.30 29.99 7.12
CA PRO A 455 -35.22 29.04 6.85
C PRO A 455 -35.64 27.70 6.22
N SER A 456 -36.94 27.45 6.00
CA SER A 456 -37.47 26.14 5.64
C SER A 456 -37.79 25.95 4.15
N GLU A 457 -37.82 27.01 3.33
CA GLU A 457 -38.25 26.93 1.92
C GLU A 457 -37.10 26.93 0.89
N ASN A 458 -35.90 27.44 1.26
CA ASN A 458 -34.76 27.59 0.34
C ASN A 458 -33.79 26.39 0.28
N ILE A 459 -34.05 25.30 1.01
CA ILE A 459 -33.16 24.11 1.01
C ILE A 459 -33.26 23.31 -0.32
N ASN A 460 -34.28 23.62 -1.13
CA ASN A 460 -34.62 22.81 -2.31
C ASN A 460 -33.97 23.29 -3.62
N ALA A 461 -33.34 24.47 -3.66
CA ALA A 461 -32.71 24.97 -4.88
C ALA A 461 -31.29 24.40 -5.04
N LEU A 462 -30.92 24.02 -6.26
CA LEU A 462 -29.59 23.49 -6.56
C LEU A 462 -28.58 24.62 -6.66
N ILE A 463 -27.54 24.49 -5.83
CA ILE A 463 -26.39 25.39 -5.74
C ILE A 463 -25.21 24.76 -6.48
N ASN A 464 -24.54 25.57 -7.30
CA ASN A 464 -23.34 25.22 -8.04
C ASN A 464 -22.27 24.61 -7.14
N THR A 465 -21.65 23.51 -7.57
CA THR A 465 -20.59 22.74 -6.89
C THR A 465 -20.89 22.24 -5.46
N ASN A 466 -21.96 22.67 -4.80
CA ASN A 466 -22.30 22.28 -3.44
C ASN A 466 -23.41 21.23 -3.42
N SER A 467 -24.35 21.30 -4.35
CA SER A 467 -25.52 20.40 -4.33
C SER A 467 -25.20 19.09 -5.03
N VAL A 468 -25.34 17.99 -4.28
CA VAL A 468 -25.25 16.63 -4.80
C VAL A 468 -26.65 16.11 -5.02
N PHE A 469 -26.90 15.63 -6.25
CA PHE A 469 -28.21 15.17 -6.68
C PHE A 469 -28.11 13.86 -7.47
N THR A 470 -29.27 13.23 -7.66
CA THR A 470 -29.44 12.07 -8.53
C THR A 470 -30.39 12.41 -9.67
N LEU A 471 -30.16 11.83 -10.85
CA LEU A 471 -31.05 11.96 -12.00
C LEU A 471 -31.84 10.66 -12.16
N ARG A 472 -33.17 10.73 -12.07
CA ARG A 472 -34.07 9.62 -12.32
C ARG A 472 -34.80 9.82 -13.64
N ASN A 473 -34.73 8.86 -14.53
CA ASN A 473 -35.44 8.89 -15.80
C ASN A 473 -36.94 8.66 -15.59
N ASP A 474 -37.79 9.45 -16.25
CA ASP A 474 -39.25 9.33 -16.13
C ASP A 474 -39.81 8.16 -16.97
N GLY A 475 -39.28 7.92 -18.17
CA GLY A 475 -39.73 6.85 -19.07
C GLY A 475 -39.44 5.44 -18.54
N HIS A 476 -38.18 5.19 -18.15
CA HIS A 476 -37.72 3.88 -17.68
C HIS A 476 -37.73 3.72 -16.15
N GLY A 477 -37.92 4.81 -15.40
CA GLY A 477 -37.92 4.78 -13.92
C GLY A 477 -36.57 4.45 -13.28
N CYS A 478 -35.50 4.35 -14.06
CA CYS A 478 -34.13 4.06 -13.63
C CYS A 478 -33.39 5.34 -13.18
N MET A 479 -32.28 5.19 -12.47
CA MET A 479 -31.41 6.29 -12.09
C MET A 479 -30.11 6.26 -12.87
N LEU A 480 -29.66 7.44 -13.30
CA LEU A 480 -28.37 7.62 -13.94
C LEU A 480 -27.27 7.22 -12.96
N LEU A 481 -26.31 6.43 -13.43
CA LEU A 481 -25.11 6.08 -12.69
C LEU A 481 -23.87 6.09 -13.58
N SER A 482 -22.72 6.19 -12.94
CA SER A 482 -21.44 5.91 -13.57
C SER A 482 -20.55 5.12 -12.60
N HIS A 483 -19.54 4.48 -13.15
CA HIS A 483 -18.55 3.70 -12.40
C HIS A 483 -17.18 3.83 -13.04
N ASP A 484 -16.15 3.30 -12.38
CA ASP A 484 -14.75 3.45 -12.80
C ASP A 484 -14.34 2.42 -13.89
N THR A 485 -15.29 1.95 -14.71
CA THR A 485 -15.03 1.05 -15.86
C THR A 485 -15.00 1.87 -17.15
N ASP A 486 -13.96 1.66 -17.95
CA ASP A 486 -13.81 2.34 -19.23
C ASP A 486 -14.60 1.65 -20.34
N LEU A 487 -14.96 2.44 -21.36
CA LEU A 487 -15.50 1.96 -22.62
C LEU A 487 -14.43 1.24 -23.45
N PRO A 488 -14.81 0.32 -24.37
CA PRO A 488 -13.87 -0.40 -25.22
C PRO A 488 -12.99 0.51 -26.09
N ASP A 489 -11.72 0.12 -26.22
CA ASP A 489 -10.70 0.83 -27.03
C ASP A 489 -11.08 0.88 -28.53
N ASP A 490 -11.87 -0.07 -29.04
CA ASP A 490 -12.30 -0.11 -30.44
C ASP A 490 -13.06 1.16 -30.86
N TRP A 491 -13.70 1.83 -29.91
CA TRP A 491 -14.43 3.09 -30.14
C TRP A 491 -13.53 4.33 -30.14
N ASP A 492 -12.26 4.20 -29.73
CA ASP A 492 -11.25 5.24 -29.93
C ASP A 492 -10.78 5.31 -31.38
N SER A 493 -10.74 4.17 -32.09
CA SER A 493 -10.26 4.09 -33.48
C SER A 493 -11.15 4.82 -34.50
N MET A 494 -12.42 5.08 -34.16
CA MET A 494 -13.39 5.81 -34.99
C MET A 494 -13.39 7.33 -34.77
N SER A 495 -12.55 7.82 -33.85
CA SER A 495 -12.46 9.23 -33.49
C SER A 495 -11.10 9.78 -33.92
N SER A 496 -11.08 10.83 -34.74
CA SER A 496 -9.86 11.62 -35.04
C SER A 496 -9.39 12.47 -33.84
N PHE A 497 -10.07 12.36 -32.69
CA PHE A 497 -9.71 12.99 -31.42
C PHE A 497 -8.83 12.04 -30.59
N LYS A 498 -7.71 12.56 -30.06
CA LYS A 498 -6.61 11.82 -29.41
C LYS A 498 -7.08 10.69 -28.47
N PRO A 499 -6.50 9.47 -28.58
CA PRO A 499 -6.84 8.28 -27.77
C PRO A 499 -6.28 8.32 -26.33
N GLU A 500 -5.83 9.47 -25.84
CA GLU A 500 -4.96 9.56 -24.65
C GLU A 500 -5.72 9.48 -23.31
N PHE A 501 -7.05 9.34 -23.28
CA PHE A 501 -7.82 9.48 -22.03
C PHE A 501 -8.94 8.47 -21.83
N HIS A 502 -9.08 8.06 -20.56
CA HIS A 502 -10.06 7.10 -20.06
C HIS A 502 -11.48 7.67 -20.14
N ARG A 503 -12.39 6.93 -20.79
CA ARG A 503 -13.80 7.29 -20.97
C ARG A 503 -14.65 6.31 -20.19
N GLN A 504 -15.31 6.76 -19.14
CA GLN A 504 -16.06 5.87 -18.26
C GLN A 504 -17.48 5.61 -18.78
N GLU A 505 -17.97 4.39 -18.58
CA GLU A 505 -19.31 3.98 -18.98
C GLU A 505 -20.39 4.67 -18.14
N LEU A 506 -21.36 5.26 -18.83
CA LEU A 506 -22.57 5.85 -18.26
C LEU A 506 -23.77 4.91 -18.49
N THR A 507 -24.52 4.60 -17.44
CA THR A 507 -25.67 3.69 -17.52
C THR A 507 -26.85 4.20 -16.69
N CYS A 508 -28.03 3.61 -16.88
CA CYS A 508 -29.21 3.88 -16.06
C CYS A 508 -29.71 2.58 -15.42
N ASN A 509 -29.82 2.52 -14.09
CA ASN A 509 -30.15 1.29 -13.37
C ASN A 509 -31.39 1.47 -12.50
N THR A 510 -32.25 0.46 -12.46
CA THR A 510 -33.48 0.44 -11.66
C THR A 510 -33.22 0.26 -10.16
N THR A 511 -32.18 -0.48 -9.79
CA THR A 511 -31.74 -0.74 -8.41
C THR A 511 -30.25 -0.36 -8.22
N PRO A 512 -29.89 0.92 -8.31
CA PRO A 512 -28.51 1.34 -8.29
C PRO A 512 -27.91 1.35 -6.88
N THR A 513 -26.59 1.24 -6.83
CA THR A 513 -25.84 1.59 -5.62
C THR A 513 -25.84 3.11 -5.45
N LYS A 514 -26.44 3.61 -4.37
CA LYS A 514 -26.67 5.06 -4.13
C LYS A 514 -25.46 5.96 -4.44
N LYS A 515 -24.25 5.57 -4.00
CA LYS A 515 -23.04 6.39 -4.18
C LYS A 515 -22.65 6.63 -5.64
N LEU A 516 -22.96 5.69 -6.54
CA LEU A 516 -22.63 5.76 -7.98
C LEU A 516 -23.65 6.58 -8.79
N THR A 517 -24.71 7.08 -8.14
CA THR A 517 -25.75 7.91 -8.77
C THR A 517 -25.58 9.40 -8.48
N TYR A 518 -24.53 9.76 -7.74
CA TYR A 518 -24.34 11.11 -7.25
C TYR A 518 -23.61 11.96 -8.28
N PHE A 519 -24.31 13.00 -8.74
CA PHE A 519 -23.80 14.01 -9.66
C PHE A 519 -23.85 15.39 -9.02
N MET A 520 -23.10 16.30 -9.63
CA MET A 520 -22.96 17.68 -9.22
C MET A 520 -22.90 18.57 -10.44
N PHE A 521 -23.48 19.76 -10.34
CA PHE A 521 -23.39 20.77 -11.39
C PHE A 521 -22.19 21.68 -11.18
N GLU A 522 -21.59 22.07 -12.29
CA GLU A 522 -20.56 23.09 -12.40
C GLU A 522 -21.02 24.12 -13.44
N SER A 523 -21.33 25.35 -13.02
CA SER A 523 -21.77 26.43 -13.92
C SER A 523 -20.65 26.79 -14.90
N VAL A 524 -21.00 26.97 -16.17
CA VAL A 524 -20.06 27.36 -17.24
C VAL A 524 -19.97 28.88 -17.40
N VAL A 525 -20.92 29.63 -16.85
CA VAL A 525 -21.00 31.08 -17.05
C VAL A 525 -20.24 31.81 -15.96
N ASP A 526 -19.18 32.53 -16.34
CA ASP A 526 -18.61 33.63 -15.58
C ASP A 526 -19.63 34.77 -15.50
N GLN A 527 -20.56 34.73 -14.54
CA GLN A 527 -21.28 35.95 -14.19
C GLN A 527 -20.32 36.83 -13.40
N THR A 528 -19.79 37.84 -14.08
CA THR A 528 -18.91 38.91 -13.59
C THR A 528 -19.57 39.84 -12.54
N ASN A 529 -20.44 39.32 -11.68
CA ASN A 529 -21.16 40.11 -10.68
C ASN A 529 -20.76 39.69 -9.27
N ASP A 530 -19.95 40.57 -8.65
CA ASP A 530 -19.53 40.58 -7.25
C ASP A 530 -18.97 39.25 -6.74
N THR A 531 -17.66 39.06 -6.97
CA THR A 531 -16.85 38.16 -6.18
C THR A 531 -16.97 38.56 -4.71
N ALA A 532 -17.87 37.90 -3.99
CA ALA A 532 -17.81 37.83 -2.54
C ALA A 532 -16.52 37.08 -2.20
N SER A 533 -15.39 37.79 -2.24
CA SER A 533 -14.11 37.23 -1.83
C SER A 533 -14.30 36.69 -0.42
N ARG A 534 -14.18 35.38 -0.25
CA ARG A 534 -14.21 34.78 1.08
C ARG A 534 -13.16 35.50 1.91
N ALA A 535 -13.54 35.91 3.12
CA ALA A 535 -12.60 36.46 4.07
C ALA A 535 -11.38 35.53 4.15
N PRO A 536 -10.15 36.07 4.13
CA PRO A 536 -8.95 35.24 4.14
C PRO A 536 -8.98 34.31 5.36
N LEU A 537 -9.04 33.00 5.10
CA LEU A 537 -9.06 31.98 6.15
C LEU A 537 -7.79 32.11 7.00
N THR A 538 -7.94 31.97 8.31
CA THR A 538 -6.79 31.89 9.21
C THR A 538 -5.97 30.63 8.91
N ILE A 539 -4.67 30.63 9.24
CA ILE A 539 -3.80 29.44 9.02
C ILE A 539 -4.39 28.20 9.71
N HIS A 540 -4.98 28.36 10.90
CA HIS A 540 -5.62 27.26 11.62
C HIS A 540 -6.81 26.68 10.85
N ASP A 541 -7.67 27.54 10.30
CA ASP A 541 -8.82 27.11 9.51
C ASP A 541 -8.38 26.44 8.20
N LYS A 542 -7.34 26.97 7.54
CA LYS A 542 -6.73 26.34 6.36
C LYS A 542 -6.25 24.93 6.69
N LEU A 543 -5.46 24.76 7.75
CA LEU A 543 -4.95 23.44 8.16
C LEU A 543 -6.10 22.47 8.51
N LYS A 544 -7.18 22.97 9.11
CA LYS A 544 -8.35 22.16 9.44
C LYS A 544 -9.10 21.68 8.19
N GLU A 545 -9.27 22.52 7.18
CA GLU A 545 -9.89 22.11 5.91
C GLU A 545 -9.00 21.13 5.14
N VAL A 546 -7.69 21.37 5.10
CA VAL A 546 -6.73 20.43 4.50
C VAL A 546 -6.73 19.08 5.23
N PHE A 547 -6.81 19.07 6.56
CA PHE A 547 -6.88 17.82 7.33
C PHE A 547 -8.12 16.98 6.98
N LYS A 548 -9.28 17.62 6.77
CA LYS A 548 -10.51 16.94 6.35
C LYS A 548 -10.42 16.37 4.93
N LEU A 549 -9.52 16.91 4.11
CA LEU A 549 -9.36 16.53 2.71
C LEU A 549 -8.52 15.25 2.53
N ILE A 550 -7.64 14.92 3.48
CA ILE A 550 -6.73 13.76 3.43
C ILE A 550 -7.45 12.45 3.02
N PRO A 551 -8.60 12.06 3.59
CA PRO A 551 -9.28 10.83 3.20
C PRO A 551 -9.72 10.81 1.74
N SER A 552 -10.19 11.95 1.21
CA SER A 552 -10.60 12.10 -0.19
C SER A 552 -9.39 12.01 -1.13
N MET A 553 -8.26 12.62 -0.74
CA MET A 553 -7.01 12.53 -1.50
C MET A 553 -6.44 11.11 -1.52
N LEU A 554 -6.45 10.42 -0.38
CA LEU A 554 -6.04 9.01 -0.28
C LEU A 554 -6.91 8.10 -1.14
N LYS A 555 -8.23 8.30 -1.13
CA LYS A 555 -9.16 7.55 -1.97
C LYS A 555 -8.89 7.80 -3.46
N THR A 556 -8.67 9.05 -3.83
CA THR A 556 -8.33 9.44 -5.21
C THR A 556 -7.04 8.78 -5.65
N ASN A 557 -6.00 8.82 -4.82
CA ASN A 557 -4.73 8.17 -5.10
C ASN A 557 -4.87 6.65 -5.25
N TYR A 558 -5.62 6.00 -4.35
CA TYR A 558 -5.89 4.57 -4.46
C TYR A 558 -6.59 4.22 -5.79
N LYS A 559 -7.66 4.93 -6.13
CA LYS A 559 -8.37 4.72 -7.38
C LYS A 559 -7.48 4.99 -8.59
N PHE A 560 -6.69 6.06 -8.57
CA PHE A 560 -5.80 6.43 -9.67
C PHE A 560 -4.76 5.33 -9.93
N ASN A 561 -4.13 4.81 -8.88
CA ASN A 561 -3.22 3.67 -8.98
C ASN A 561 -3.93 2.40 -9.50
N TYR A 562 -5.17 2.17 -9.05
CA TYR A 562 -5.92 0.96 -9.41
C TYR A 562 -6.48 0.97 -10.83
N TYR A 563 -7.08 2.06 -11.28
CA TYR A 563 -7.76 2.10 -12.59
C TYR A 563 -6.85 2.63 -13.69
N ILE A 564 -6.12 3.73 -13.45
CA ILE A 564 -5.34 4.40 -14.49
C ILE A 564 -3.99 3.70 -14.67
N ARG A 565 -3.19 3.60 -13.61
CA ARG A 565 -1.85 3.00 -13.74
C ARG A 565 -1.87 1.50 -14.02
N ASN A 566 -2.82 0.78 -13.43
CA ASN A 566 -2.97 -0.64 -13.68
C ASN A 566 -3.37 -0.91 -15.13
N SER A 567 -4.30 -0.13 -15.69
CA SER A 567 -4.72 -0.29 -17.09
C SER A 567 -3.62 0.12 -18.08
N GLN A 568 -2.88 1.21 -17.82
CA GLN A 568 -1.71 1.60 -18.64
C GLN A 568 -0.67 0.48 -18.72
N PHE A 569 -0.38 -0.17 -17.59
CA PHE A 569 0.51 -1.33 -17.57
C PHE A 569 -0.03 -2.52 -18.37
N LEU A 570 -1.34 -2.77 -18.30
CA LEU A 570 -1.99 -3.84 -19.07
C LEU A 570 -2.05 -3.54 -20.57
N LYS A 571 -2.20 -2.27 -20.96
CA LYS A 571 -2.15 -1.83 -22.37
C LYS A 571 -0.74 -1.98 -22.93
N GLY A 572 0.28 -1.54 -22.19
CA GLY A 572 1.69 -1.78 -22.57
C GLY A 572 2.03 -3.27 -22.71
N ARG A 573 1.37 -4.17 -21.96
CA ARG A 573 1.49 -5.63 -22.14
C ARG A 573 0.95 -6.09 -23.51
N ARG A 574 -0.20 -5.58 -23.95
CA ARG A 574 -0.81 -5.97 -25.24
C ARG A 574 0.01 -5.50 -26.44
N GLU A 575 0.52 -4.27 -26.40
CA GLU A 575 1.35 -3.73 -27.48
C GLU A 575 2.70 -4.46 -27.61
N GLU A 576 3.30 -4.91 -26.50
CA GLU A 576 4.53 -5.72 -26.51
C GLU A 576 4.31 -7.16 -27.02
N ASP A 577 3.11 -7.73 -26.83
CA ASP A 577 2.76 -9.07 -27.30
C ASP A 577 2.51 -9.10 -28.84
N ASP A 578 2.14 -7.97 -29.44
CA ASP A 578 1.89 -7.82 -30.88
C ASP A 578 3.18 -7.54 -31.69
N GLU A 579 4.27 -7.09 -31.06
CA GLU A 579 5.61 -6.98 -31.69
C GLU A 579 6.37 -8.33 -31.64
N ILE A 580 6.33 -9.04 -32.77
CA ILE A 580 7.04 -10.32 -33.00
C ILE A 580 8.56 -10.08 -33.09
N ASP A 581 9.24 -9.90 -31.96
CA ASP A 581 10.71 -10.05 -31.85
C ASP A 581 11.07 -11.08 -30.77
N MET A 582 11.03 -12.34 -31.19
CA MET A 582 11.08 -13.55 -30.34
C MET A 582 12.40 -13.72 -29.57
N GLN A 583 13.46 -12.96 -29.88
CA GLN A 583 14.79 -13.17 -29.31
C GLN A 583 15.20 -12.13 -28.24
N TYR A 584 14.67 -10.90 -28.29
CA TYR A 584 14.86 -9.88 -27.24
C TYR A 584 13.82 -10.03 -26.12
N ASN A 585 12.61 -10.48 -26.47
CA ASN A 585 11.52 -10.70 -25.53
C ASN A 585 11.76 -11.87 -24.56
N LEU A 586 12.56 -12.89 -24.90
CA LEU A 586 12.88 -14.00 -23.98
C LEU A 586 13.57 -13.54 -22.68
N GLN A 587 14.33 -12.44 -22.72
CA GLN A 587 15.02 -11.88 -21.55
C GLN A 587 14.10 -10.95 -20.75
N LYS A 588 13.15 -10.26 -21.42
CA LYS A 588 12.13 -9.40 -20.80
C LYS A 588 10.96 -10.20 -20.20
N PHE A 589 10.61 -11.34 -20.80
CA PHE A 589 9.63 -12.32 -20.31
C PHE A 589 10.12 -13.10 -19.08
N GLN A 590 11.44 -13.22 -18.87
CA GLN A 590 12.01 -13.89 -17.68
C GLN A 590 11.70 -13.15 -16.37
N ASN A 591 11.39 -11.86 -16.42
CA ASN A 591 11.09 -11.05 -15.23
C ASN A 591 9.62 -11.05 -14.80
N ARG A 592 8.69 -11.62 -15.58
CA ARG A 592 7.25 -11.60 -15.24
C ARG A 592 6.72 -12.98 -14.91
N VAL A 593 7.17 -13.48 -13.77
CA VAL A 593 6.79 -14.79 -13.21
C VAL A 593 5.39 -14.68 -12.58
N PRO A 594 4.43 -15.58 -12.88
CA PRO A 594 3.16 -15.57 -12.20
C PRO A 594 3.35 -15.83 -10.70
N LEU A 595 2.52 -15.22 -9.86
CA LEU A 595 2.64 -15.24 -8.40
C LEU A 595 2.80 -16.66 -7.81
N GLU A 596 2.08 -17.62 -8.37
CA GLU A 596 2.10 -19.03 -7.97
C GLU A 596 3.50 -19.66 -8.12
N LYS A 597 4.29 -19.15 -9.07
CA LYS A 597 5.62 -19.66 -9.39
C LYS A 597 6.74 -18.92 -8.67
N TRP A 598 6.49 -17.80 -7.97
CA TRP A 598 7.55 -17.02 -7.29
C TRP A 598 8.34 -17.88 -6.30
N ALA A 599 7.61 -18.69 -5.53
CA ALA A 599 8.13 -19.62 -4.57
C ALA A 599 9.03 -20.71 -5.20
N THR A 600 8.68 -21.16 -6.41
CA THR A 600 9.37 -22.25 -7.11
C THR A 600 10.20 -21.77 -8.30
N TRP A 601 10.49 -20.48 -8.36
CA TRP A 601 11.15 -19.89 -9.52
C TRP A 601 12.60 -20.36 -9.63
N ARG A 602 13.06 -20.57 -10.86
CA ARG A 602 14.43 -21.00 -11.17
C ARG A 602 15.03 -20.05 -12.21
N PRO A 603 15.54 -18.89 -11.80
CA PRO A 603 16.26 -18.03 -12.72
C PRO A 603 17.56 -18.70 -13.12
N VAL A 604 17.89 -18.62 -14.41
CA VAL A 604 19.22 -18.98 -14.90
C VAL A 604 20.14 -17.82 -14.56
N SER A 605 21.15 -18.06 -13.73
CA SER A 605 22.06 -16.98 -13.33
C SER A 605 22.83 -16.44 -14.53
N LEU A 606 22.89 -15.12 -14.66
CA LEU A 606 23.66 -14.42 -15.69
C LEU A 606 25.16 -14.72 -15.60
N ILE A 607 25.66 -14.99 -14.40
CA ILE A 607 27.09 -15.21 -14.13
C ILE A 607 27.47 -16.68 -14.35
N THR A 608 26.71 -17.61 -13.78
CA THR A 608 27.06 -19.04 -13.82
C THR A 608 26.41 -19.79 -14.99
N LYS A 609 25.43 -19.17 -15.68
CA LYS A 609 24.57 -19.78 -16.70
C LYS A 609 23.85 -21.05 -16.22
N LYS A 610 23.71 -21.22 -14.90
CA LYS A 610 23.02 -22.35 -14.27
C LYS A 610 21.76 -21.86 -13.55
N PRO A 611 20.69 -22.68 -13.51
CA PRO A 611 19.50 -22.35 -12.74
C PRO A 611 19.81 -22.35 -11.25
N SER A 612 19.57 -21.23 -10.56
CA SER A 612 19.67 -21.19 -9.10
C SER A 612 18.52 -21.99 -8.49
N SER A 613 18.82 -22.83 -7.50
CA SER A 613 17.81 -23.69 -6.85
C SER A 613 17.38 -23.20 -5.46
N VAL A 614 17.90 -22.04 -5.01
CA VAL A 614 17.66 -21.44 -3.68
C VAL A 614 16.18 -21.36 -3.32
N TYR A 615 15.34 -20.89 -4.25
CA TYR A 615 13.90 -20.70 -4.04
C TYR A 615 13.22 -22.02 -3.66
N ILE A 616 13.53 -23.09 -4.37
CA ILE A 616 12.94 -24.41 -4.15
C ILE A 616 13.52 -25.07 -2.91
N VAL A 617 14.84 -25.01 -2.73
CA VAL A 617 15.50 -25.60 -1.57
C VAL A 617 14.98 -24.98 -0.28
N SER A 618 14.85 -23.65 -0.22
CA SER A 618 14.34 -22.96 0.96
C SER A 618 12.90 -23.35 1.29
N ILE A 619 12.01 -23.48 0.29
CA ILE A 619 10.62 -23.92 0.51
C ILE A 619 10.53 -25.38 0.92
N ILE A 620 11.32 -26.27 0.30
CA ILE A 620 11.35 -27.68 0.71
C ILE A 620 11.74 -27.79 2.18
N VAL A 621 12.75 -27.05 2.63
CA VAL A 621 13.17 -27.02 4.04
C VAL A 621 12.03 -26.53 4.95
N LEU A 622 11.31 -25.48 4.54
CA LEU A 622 10.16 -24.96 5.27
C LEU A 622 9.03 -25.99 5.39
N VAL A 623 8.64 -26.61 4.28
CA VAL A 623 7.57 -27.63 4.25
C VAL A 623 7.95 -28.85 5.09
N LEU A 624 9.19 -29.35 4.95
CA LEU A 624 9.66 -30.50 5.72
C LEU A 624 9.69 -30.21 7.23
N TYR A 625 10.10 -29.02 7.65
CA TYR A 625 10.09 -28.64 9.06
C TYR A 625 8.66 -28.52 9.60
N VAL A 626 7.75 -27.86 8.87
CA VAL A 626 6.35 -27.73 9.29
C VAL A 626 5.69 -29.10 9.40
N LEU A 627 5.93 -30.00 8.43
CA LEU A 627 5.45 -31.39 8.52
C LEU A 627 6.04 -32.11 9.74
N PHE A 628 7.35 -31.96 9.99
CA PHE A 628 8.01 -32.54 11.15
C PHE A 628 7.38 -32.04 12.46
N GLU A 629 7.18 -30.74 12.64
CA GLU A 629 6.55 -30.18 13.84
C GLU A 629 5.08 -30.59 13.99
N ILE A 630 4.30 -30.65 12.90
CA ILE A 630 2.92 -31.16 12.94
C ILE A 630 2.92 -32.63 13.36
N THR A 631 3.81 -33.46 12.81
CA THR A 631 3.90 -34.88 13.20
C THR A 631 4.32 -35.02 14.67
N ASN A 632 5.28 -34.23 15.15
CA ASN A 632 5.66 -34.21 16.56
C ASN A 632 4.51 -33.78 17.45
N LEU A 633 3.76 -32.75 17.04
CA LEU A 633 2.59 -32.29 17.78
C LEU A 633 1.54 -33.38 17.82
N LEU A 634 1.19 -34.03 16.71
CA LEU A 634 0.24 -35.15 16.68
C LEU A 634 0.67 -36.34 17.53
N ILE A 635 1.96 -36.69 17.52
CA ILE A 635 2.51 -37.81 18.32
C ILE A 635 2.55 -37.48 19.82
N SER A 636 2.84 -36.22 20.16
CA SER A 636 2.96 -35.77 21.56
C SER A 636 1.66 -35.22 22.14
N TRP A 637 0.63 -35.01 21.31
CA TRP A 637 -0.66 -34.49 21.75
C TRP A 637 -1.42 -35.54 22.54
N ASN A 638 -1.37 -35.40 23.86
CA ASN A 638 -2.16 -36.18 24.79
C ASN A 638 -3.18 -35.26 25.48
N PRO A 639 -4.47 -35.34 25.13
CA PRO A 639 -5.51 -34.47 25.70
C PRO A 639 -5.77 -34.71 27.20
N LEU A 640 -5.21 -35.77 27.79
CA LEU A 640 -5.40 -36.17 29.19
C LEU A 640 -4.17 -35.91 30.09
N SER A 641 -3.01 -35.53 29.53
CA SER A 641 -1.85 -35.14 30.35
C SER A 641 -1.80 -33.61 30.52
N PHE A 642 -1.82 -33.15 31.76
CA PHE A 642 -1.65 -31.73 32.14
C PHE A 642 -0.21 -31.21 31.96
N ASP A 643 0.70 -32.01 31.39
CA ASP A 643 2.06 -31.59 31.05
C ASP A 643 2.05 -30.93 29.65
N THR A 644 2.42 -29.66 29.55
CA THR A 644 2.72 -28.96 28.27
C THR A 644 4.17 -28.46 28.26
N PRO A 645 4.92 -28.37 27.14
CA PRO A 645 4.73 -28.87 25.77
C PRO A 645 5.79 -29.95 25.36
N SER A 646 5.77 -30.38 24.09
CA SER A 646 6.61 -31.39 23.38
C SER A 646 8.08 -31.59 23.81
N LEU A 647 8.72 -30.58 24.40
CA LEU A 647 10.09 -30.66 24.93
C LEU A 647 10.26 -31.66 26.09
N MET A 648 9.21 -31.89 26.90
CA MET A 648 9.25 -32.92 27.94
C MET A 648 9.29 -34.34 27.35
N VAL A 649 8.73 -34.55 26.16
CA VAL A 649 8.80 -35.82 25.44
C VAL A 649 10.23 -36.06 24.93
N HIS A 650 10.93 -35.02 24.44
CA HIS A 650 12.34 -35.13 24.04
C HIS A 650 13.27 -35.42 25.24
N LYS A 651 13.04 -34.77 26.39
CA LYS A 651 13.78 -35.06 27.64
C LYS A 651 13.53 -36.48 28.16
N ARG A 652 12.34 -37.04 27.87
CA ARG A 652 11.95 -38.42 28.21
C ARG A 652 12.48 -39.47 27.23
N LEU A 653 12.63 -39.12 25.94
CA LEU A 653 13.09 -40.03 24.88
C LEU A 653 14.62 -40.09 24.72
N LEU A 654 15.37 -39.00 24.98
CA LEU A 654 16.81 -38.91 24.63
C LEU A 654 17.78 -38.94 25.83
N GLY A 655 17.30 -39.05 27.08
CA GLY A 655 18.19 -38.99 28.26
C GLY A 655 18.90 -37.64 28.40
N LYS A 656 19.77 -37.48 29.42
CA LYS A 656 20.40 -36.23 29.90
C LYS A 656 20.73 -35.18 28.79
N ILE A 657 19.75 -34.35 28.44
CA ILE A 657 19.94 -33.13 27.67
C ILE A 657 20.41 -32.03 28.64
N SER A 658 21.46 -31.30 28.28
CA SER A 658 21.92 -30.15 29.07
C SER A 658 20.88 -29.02 29.02
N ASP A 659 20.72 -28.35 30.15
CA ASP A 659 19.81 -27.21 30.30
C ASP A 659 20.14 -26.07 29.30
N GLU A 660 21.40 -25.93 28.90
CA GLU A 660 21.86 -25.00 27.85
C GLU A 660 21.34 -25.36 26.45
N TRP A 661 21.41 -26.63 26.06
CA TRP A 661 20.91 -27.09 24.75
C TRP A 661 19.39 -26.91 24.66
N MET A 662 18.68 -27.16 25.76
CA MET A 662 17.23 -27.00 25.85
C MET A 662 16.81 -25.55 25.60
N LEU A 663 17.43 -24.59 26.29
CA LEU A 663 17.17 -23.17 26.10
C LEU A 663 17.58 -22.68 24.70
N GLN A 664 18.67 -23.19 24.15
CA GLN A 664 19.09 -22.86 22.78
C GLN A 664 18.09 -23.37 21.74
N ARG A 665 17.55 -24.57 21.92
CA ARG A 665 16.51 -25.11 21.02
C ARG A 665 15.22 -24.29 21.09
N MET A 666 14.77 -23.92 22.30
CA MET A 666 13.59 -23.07 22.46
C MET A 666 13.76 -21.69 21.79
N MET A 667 14.94 -21.08 21.94
CA MET A 667 15.27 -19.82 21.25
C MET A 667 15.20 -19.97 19.72
N SER A 668 15.72 -21.07 19.18
CA SER A 668 15.65 -21.36 17.75
C SER A 668 14.22 -21.61 17.28
N ASP A 669 13.41 -22.34 18.03
CA ASP A 669 12.01 -22.63 17.67
C ASP A 669 11.14 -21.35 17.67
N ASP A 670 11.33 -20.47 18.65
CA ASP A 670 10.69 -19.14 18.67
C ASP A 670 11.07 -18.30 17.44
N PHE A 671 12.35 -18.31 17.06
CA PHE A 671 12.85 -17.58 15.89
C PHE A 671 12.36 -18.17 14.56
N LEU A 672 12.26 -19.50 14.48
CA LEU A 672 11.72 -20.20 13.32
C LEU A 672 10.24 -19.85 13.11
N LEU A 673 9.45 -19.75 14.18
CA LEU A 673 8.08 -19.27 14.11
C LEU A 673 8.00 -17.81 13.62
N GLU A 674 8.86 -16.93 14.12
CA GLU A 674 8.95 -15.54 13.66
C GLU A 674 9.29 -15.46 12.16
N CYS A 675 10.25 -16.26 11.68
CA CYS A 675 10.58 -16.32 10.25
C CYS A 675 9.44 -16.90 9.40
N PHE A 676 8.74 -17.93 9.90
CA PHE A 676 7.57 -18.47 9.23
C PHE A 676 6.43 -17.45 9.12
N LEU A 677 6.15 -16.73 10.21
CA LEU A 677 5.18 -15.62 10.22
C LEU A 677 5.63 -14.50 9.28
N GLY A 678 6.92 -14.22 9.18
CA GLY A 678 7.48 -13.24 8.25
C GLY A 678 7.25 -13.66 6.80
N TRP A 679 7.56 -14.91 6.46
CA TRP A 679 7.35 -15.46 5.12
C TRP A 679 5.87 -15.44 4.72
N ILE A 680 4.97 -15.94 5.58
CA ILE A 680 3.54 -16.04 5.23
C ILE A 680 2.89 -14.66 5.10
N THR A 681 3.19 -13.71 5.99
CA THR A 681 2.59 -12.37 5.95
C THR A 681 3.00 -11.59 4.70
N HIS A 682 4.25 -11.74 4.25
CA HIS A 682 4.78 -11.03 3.09
C HIS A 682 4.51 -11.75 1.76
N TYR A 683 4.15 -13.03 1.75
CA TYR A 683 3.76 -13.76 0.54
C TYR A 683 2.25 -13.81 0.33
N TYR A 684 1.48 -14.12 1.38
CA TYR A 684 0.05 -14.41 1.28
C TYR A 684 -0.78 -13.23 0.77
N ILE A 685 -0.41 -11.98 1.10
CA ILE A 685 -1.17 -10.80 0.69
C ILE A 685 -1.27 -10.66 -0.82
N PHE A 686 -0.20 -11.02 -1.55
CA PHE A 686 -0.19 -10.93 -3.01
C PHE A 686 -1.16 -11.92 -3.63
N THR A 687 -1.44 -13.06 -2.98
CA THR A 687 -2.43 -14.05 -3.45
C THR A 687 -3.88 -13.55 -3.37
N ARG A 688 -4.11 -12.51 -2.57
CA ARG A 688 -5.42 -11.85 -2.41
C ARG A 688 -5.52 -10.55 -3.18
N THR A 689 -4.46 -10.15 -3.88
CA THR A 689 -4.40 -8.87 -4.56
C THR A 689 -4.95 -9.02 -5.99
N PRO A 690 -5.96 -8.22 -6.40
CA PRO A 690 -6.51 -8.26 -7.76
C PRO A 690 -5.62 -7.57 -8.81
N HIS A 691 -4.59 -6.84 -8.39
CA HIS A 691 -3.64 -6.20 -9.29
C HIS A 691 -2.82 -7.22 -10.07
N GLN A 692 -2.65 -6.95 -11.37
CA GLN A 692 -1.86 -7.80 -12.27
C GLN A 692 -0.45 -7.25 -12.51
N ASN A 693 -0.15 -6.07 -11.94
CA ASN A 693 1.15 -5.39 -11.98
C ASN A 693 2.05 -5.84 -10.84
N LEU A 694 2.15 -7.14 -10.59
CA LEU A 694 2.99 -7.69 -9.54
C LEU A 694 4.31 -8.15 -10.13
N ASP A 695 5.40 -7.73 -9.50
CA ASP A 695 6.75 -8.09 -9.87
C ASP A 695 7.35 -9.05 -8.84
N ILE A 696 8.23 -9.94 -9.28
CA ILE A 696 8.90 -10.93 -8.44
C ILE A 696 9.78 -10.29 -7.37
N VAL A 697 10.23 -9.04 -7.57
CA VAL A 697 10.97 -8.25 -6.57
C VAL A 697 10.19 -8.10 -5.26
N LEU A 698 8.85 -8.11 -5.32
CA LEU A 698 7.98 -8.07 -4.14
C LEU A 698 8.10 -9.31 -3.24
N TYR A 699 8.66 -10.42 -3.74
CA TYR A 699 8.91 -11.64 -2.97
C TYR A 699 10.18 -11.58 -2.12
N LEU A 700 11.07 -10.61 -2.34
CA LEU A 700 12.35 -10.50 -1.64
C LEU A 700 12.25 -10.55 -0.09
N PRO A 701 11.30 -9.84 0.57
CA PRO A 701 11.16 -9.94 2.02
C PRO A 701 10.85 -11.36 2.49
N SER A 702 9.92 -12.05 1.81
CA SER A 702 9.55 -13.43 2.11
C SER A 702 10.71 -14.39 1.89
N LEU A 703 11.44 -14.23 0.78
CA LEU A 703 12.63 -15.03 0.48
C LEU A 703 13.69 -14.88 1.58
N LEU A 704 13.90 -13.67 2.08
CA LEU A 704 14.89 -13.41 3.12
C LEU A 704 14.50 -14.09 4.44
N PHE A 705 13.24 -14.02 4.85
CA PHE A 705 12.76 -14.79 6.02
C PHE A 705 12.91 -16.30 5.83
N ASN A 706 12.65 -16.82 4.62
CA ASN A 706 12.81 -18.24 4.33
C ASN A 706 14.29 -18.68 4.34
N LEU A 707 15.21 -17.82 3.90
CA LEU A 707 16.65 -18.06 4.03
C LEU A 707 17.06 -18.12 5.51
N LEU A 708 16.66 -17.12 6.32
CA LEU A 708 16.91 -17.11 7.76
C LEU A 708 16.37 -18.37 8.45
N PHE A 709 15.18 -18.82 8.04
CA PHE A 709 14.57 -20.05 8.50
C PHE A 709 15.43 -21.29 8.19
N ALA A 710 15.80 -21.49 6.92
CA ALA A 710 16.59 -22.64 6.48
C ALA A 710 17.96 -22.70 7.18
N ILE A 711 18.60 -21.55 7.36
CA ILE A 711 19.91 -21.44 8.00
C ILE A 711 19.85 -21.73 9.50
N THR A 712 18.78 -21.29 10.17
CA THR A 712 18.58 -21.60 11.58
C THR A 712 18.38 -23.09 11.79
N ILE A 713 17.61 -23.76 10.91
CA ILE A 713 17.50 -25.23 10.93
C ILE A 713 18.87 -25.87 10.71
N PHE A 714 19.61 -25.43 9.70
CA PHE A 714 20.93 -25.98 9.42
C PHE A 714 21.88 -25.83 10.62
N ASP A 715 21.90 -24.67 11.27
CA ASP A 715 22.69 -24.45 12.48
C ASP A 715 22.26 -25.37 13.63
N THR A 716 20.96 -25.55 13.88
CA THR A 716 20.46 -26.49 14.90
C THR A 716 20.88 -27.94 14.61
N LEU A 717 20.86 -28.36 13.34
CA LEU A 717 21.31 -29.70 12.93
C LEU A 717 22.82 -29.87 13.15
N THR A 718 23.63 -28.87 12.79
CA THR A 718 25.08 -28.94 13.00
C THR A 718 25.47 -28.94 14.48
N LYS A 719 24.72 -28.25 15.34
CA LYS A 719 24.89 -28.28 16.80
C LYS A 719 24.50 -29.63 17.41
N SER A 720 23.50 -30.29 16.83
CA SER A 720 23.09 -31.64 17.23
C SER A 720 24.11 -32.70 16.79
N ASN A 721 24.56 -32.66 15.54
CA ASN A 721 25.56 -33.58 15.02
C ASN A 721 26.52 -32.88 14.05
N LYS A 722 27.82 -32.90 14.38
CA LYS A 722 28.88 -32.25 13.61
C LYS A 722 29.03 -32.78 12.18
N MET A 723 28.54 -34.00 11.88
CA MET A 723 28.58 -34.54 10.51
C MET A 723 27.80 -33.69 9.50
N TRP A 724 26.73 -33.00 9.94
CA TRP A 724 25.97 -32.10 9.07
C TRP A 724 26.80 -30.93 8.53
N PHE A 725 27.90 -30.58 9.22
CA PHE A 725 28.80 -29.53 8.75
C PHE A 725 29.47 -29.88 7.41
N GLY A 726 29.67 -31.18 7.12
CA GLY A 726 30.20 -31.66 5.83
C GLY A 726 29.24 -31.47 4.65
N LEU A 727 27.95 -31.23 4.91
CA LEU A 727 26.94 -30.97 3.88
C LEU A 727 26.79 -29.47 3.55
N LEU A 728 27.43 -28.58 4.31
CA LEU A 728 27.41 -27.13 4.06
C LEU A 728 27.92 -26.77 2.64
N PRO A 729 29.03 -27.34 2.12
CA PRO A 729 29.49 -27.05 0.76
C PRO A 729 28.49 -27.52 -0.32
N ILE A 730 27.80 -28.63 -0.08
CA ILE A 730 26.78 -29.16 -1.01
C ILE A 730 25.54 -28.25 -1.01
N TYR A 731 25.11 -27.79 0.16
CA TYR A 731 24.03 -26.80 0.27
C TYR A 731 24.37 -25.50 -0.46
N ILE A 732 25.59 -24.97 -0.26
CA ILE A 732 26.07 -23.77 -0.94
C ILE A 732 26.16 -23.99 -2.46
N ALA A 733 26.66 -25.14 -2.91
CA ALA A 733 26.79 -25.47 -4.33
C ALA A 733 25.47 -25.78 -5.05
N LEU A 734 24.41 -26.15 -4.31
CA LEU A 734 23.05 -26.26 -4.83
C LEU A 734 22.37 -24.88 -4.86
N ALA A 735 22.71 -24.01 -3.91
CA ALA A 735 22.15 -22.68 -3.80
C ALA A 735 22.70 -21.72 -4.88
N ILE A 736 24.02 -21.67 -5.08
CA ILE A 736 24.72 -20.87 -6.10
C ILE A 736 24.65 -21.57 -7.45
#